data_AF-A0ABC9D8S7-F1
#
_entry.id   AF-A0ABC9D8S7-F1
#
_cell.length_a   1.000
_cell.length_b   1.000
_cell.length_c   1.000
_cell.angle_alpha   90.00
_cell.angle_beta   90.00
_cell.angle_gamma   90.00
#
_symmetry.space_group_name_H-M   'P 1'
#
loop_
_entity.id
_entity.type
_entity.pdbx_description
1 polymer ?
#
loop_
_entity_poly.entity_id
_entity_poly.type
_entity_poly.pdbx_seq_one_letter_code
_entity_poly.pdbx_strand_id
1 'polypeptide(L)'
;MPRRELRSVYSVNVAILEIIPYLEDTGSTAHKAVYFDGWDGLAASAVLRAIAEDPPPSLKKKFDKILHIDCSRWKSRRALQRAIADKLELPQSVMTALDREDEEDDFSGVDEGSRAEVADATRETYQTIRNLSCLVIFHNGSDSTVDLSKFGFPQFEWFSPCTVLWTFRGRLRLNPEIKEKVDSSHMYIYQPISWWFDGDTAQLILDEATEIVKYIQHKQSISPEIAAECISYLLWLNEKGGGTMEYNWATHASSYWVCDGIIEGGQSDEAWEVSAALHQQIRLGECSSHTVNFRDDQYTEHWESVIYPFEIEERTRITVSPTLTSFFLTAEKGLPLPHEMFQQSERLRVLKLSGCNFSFYSPPFRCCRNLRFLGLDSCKDQRQEEEDKQGRPVMGFFQSLWVLDVRNMDWELDLSQDITWQMAINMREVHIKKGKIWRSNLSWRQLKNLRKLRVIGPISSWETGKDEFMDMVKLELLDLSGNNTIQVLPSLCGANTLKTLVLDGCAGLEHVGPEGLPPSLESFSFDAGAGEDGNITCKVSRITLAGCAKLLDFKLLGSVPNLVELDLSGTAVKILDLKKVVQVQNLRRIFLTGCKQLRSIVWPANGMQQLRLLCIDTRQEVALFRETSRDSLVCQEQERCCHAHVWITDIRFLQSLGLTSGEQFCWISAPFKLNLYLSCTSKEDGKNCNKLEETVCPLLNRTGQVVRSPTLYKNSISMACCIYNDISIEDRATENDGSSALRFEPQDLHIEMGQGITGINVVSAQGIRALRFTMNRVLSLHVHDCSSITTTIPREIVISTEGDRITWRDLKCCHVERCPKLDTVFHTNYDNSSCFHNLETLQATGLLMARSIWSKARPYNFDDLISFAALRAIHLHLCPRLQYVLPLPFNSTFSSLETLYIVRCGDLRQVFPGEEVILSDIATRHRNGMLEFPRLKHLYLHDLFSLQQICEAKMFAPELKAVRIRDCWGLRRLPATDPHRRDGHLVAVDCEKDWWENLEWDGLHVGHGPSLFEPRHSAYYKKRLLRTTVLW
;
A
#
# COMPACT_ATOMS: atom_id res chain seq x y z
N MET A 1 -38.75 -1.31 21.89
CA MET A 1 -38.34 -2.53 21.17
C MET A 1 -39.34 -3.64 21.45
N PRO A 2 -39.97 -4.24 20.44
CA PRO A 2 -40.82 -5.41 20.62
C PRO A 2 -39.96 -6.62 20.94
N ARG A 3 -40.17 -7.24 22.11
CA ARG A 3 -39.43 -8.40 22.60
C ARG A 3 -40.34 -9.63 22.65
N ARG A 4 -39.81 -10.77 22.22
CA ARG A 4 -40.46 -12.07 22.26
C ARG A 4 -39.51 -13.08 22.89
N GLU A 5 -39.98 -13.67 23.98
CA GLU A 5 -39.34 -14.80 24.63
C GLU A 5 -39.81 -16.09 23.96
N LEU A 6 -38.89 -16.99 23.67
CA LEU A 6 -39.23 -18.33 23.19
C LEU A 6 -39.82 -19.18 24.34
N ARG A 7 -40.40 -20.33 24.05
CA ARG A 7 -40.77 -21.28 25.12
C ARG A 7 -39.49 -21.87 25.72
N SER A 8 -39.55 -22.33 26.97
CA SER A 8 -38.41 -22.91 27.72
C SER A 8 -37.90 -24.21 27.10
N VAL A 9 -37.23 -24.13 25.95
CA VAL A 9 -36.71 -25.27 25.20
C VAL A 9 -35.29 -24.97 24.75
N TYR A 10 -34.39 -25.91 25.04
CA TYR A 10 -32.95 -25.82 24.74
C TYR A 10 -32.59 -26.71 23.55
N SER A 11 -33.12 -26.35 22.38
CA SER A 11 -32.85 -27.09 21.14
C SER A 11 -32.89 -26.16 19.93
N VAL A 12 -31.84 -26.23 19.09
CA VAL A 12 -31.79 -25.52 17.81
C VAL A 12 -33.01 -25.83 16.95
N ASN A 13 -33.39 -27.11 16.83
CA ASN A 13 -34.53 -27.52 16.00
C ASN A 13 -35.87 -26.93 16.47
N VAL A 14 -36.07 -26.82 17.79
CA VAL A 14 -37.31 -26.24 18.32
C VAL A 14 -37.31 -24.72 18.19
N ALA A 15 -36.17 -24.06 18.43
CA ALA A 15 -36.03 -22.62 18.22
C ALA A 15 -36.35 -22.22 16.77
N ILE A 16 -35.92 -23.03 15.79
CA ILE A 16 -36.28 -22.84 14.37
C ILE A 16 -37.79 -22.83 14.19
N LEU A 17 -38.51 -23.82 14.73
CA LEU A 17 -39.96 -23.92 14.60
C LEU A 17 -40.69 -22.72 15.22
N GLU A 18 -40.16 -22.13 16.29
CA GLU A 18 -40.75 -20.97 16.94
C GLU A 18 -40.44 -19.64 16.25
N ILE A 19 -39.34 -19.55 15.48
CA ILE A 19 -38.96 -18.35 14.73
C ILE A 19 -39.76 -18.25 13.41
N ILE A 20 -40.08 -19.37 12.77
CA ILE A 20 -40.76 -19.44 11.45
C ILE A 20 -42.00 -18.53 11.37
N PRO A 21 -42.95 -18.53 12.33
CA PRO A 21 -44.16 -17.71 12.23
C PRO A 21 -43.87 -16.21 12.10
N TYR A 22 -42.79 -15.72 12.73
CA TYR A 22 -42.38 -14.32 12.66
C TYR A 22 -41.77 -13.97 11.30
N LEU A 23 -41.05 -14.92 10.70
CA LEU A 23 -40.53 -14.79 9.34
C LEU A 23 -41.65 -14.90 8.30
N GLU A 24 -42.72 -15.64 8.61
CA GLU A 24 -43.88 -15.86 7.75
C GLU A 24 -44.94 -14.76 7.83
N ASP A 25 -44.88 -13.89 8.82
CA ASP A 25 -45.86 -12.80 9.00
C ASP A 25 -45.90 -11.83 7.80
N THR A 26 -47.11 -11.65 7.27
CA THR A 26 -47.44 -10.74 6.15
C THR A 26 -48.43 -9.64 6.59
N GLY A 27 -48.74 -9.55 7.89
CA GLY A 27 -49.61 -8.52 8.44
C GLY A 27 -49.01 -7.12 8.28
N SER A 28 -49.86 -6.09 8.30
CA SER A 28 -49.41 -4.69 8.23
C SER A 28 -48.59 -4.23 9.45
N THR A 29 -48.60 -5.02 10.53
CA THR A 29 -47.79 -4.83 11.74
C THR A 29 -46.57 -5.77 11.80
N ALA A 30 -46.30 -6.53 10.74
CA ALA A 30 -45.20 -7.50 10.70
C ALA A 30 -43.84 -6.79 10.69
N HIS A 31 -42.94 -7.23 11.56
CA HIS A 31 -41.55 -6.77 11.56
C HIS A 31 -40.75 -7.50 10.48
N LYS A 32 -40.17 -6.78 9.52
CA LYS A 32 -39.33 -7.38 8.48
C LYS A 32 -37.86 -7.49 8.86
N ALA A 33 -37.45 -6.90 9.98
CA ALA A 33 -36.14 -7.10 10.58
C ALA A 33 -36.28 -7.82 11.92
N VAL A 34 -35.78 -9.06 11.97
CA VAL A 34 -35.82 -9.95 13.13
C VAL A 34 -34.40 -10.17 13.61
N TYR A 35 -34.12 -9.72 14.83
CA TYR A 35 -32.89 -10.00 15.53
C TYR A 35 -33.09 -11.23 16.43
N PHE A 36 -32.23 -12.24 16.27
CA PHE A 36 -32.22 -13.42 17.12
C PHE A 36 -30.99 -13.42 18.04
N ASP A 37 -31.27 -13.38 19.34
CA ASP A 37 -30.26 -13.31 20.38
C ASP A 37 -29.74 -14.69 20.80
N GLY A 38 -30.45 -15.77 20.46
CA GLY A 38 -30.18 -17.11 20.97
C GLY A 38 -30.54 -17.23 22.46
N TRP A 39 -29.75 -18.05 23.16
CA TRP A 39 -29.82 -18.21 24.61
C TRP A 39 -28.78 -17.29 25.26
N ASP A 40 -29.12 -16.01 25.40
CA ASP A 40 -28.20 -14.91 25.77
C ASP A 40 -26.90 -14.86 24.93
N GLY A 41 -26.97 -15.28 23.66
CA GLY A 41 -25.86 -15.28 22.71
C GLY A 41 -25.32 -16.64 22.32
N LEU A 42 -25.64 -17.69 23.08
CA LEU A 42 -25.31 -19.07 22.72
C LEU A 42 -26.22 -19.59 21.60
N ALA A 43 -25.67 -20.45 20.74
CA ALA A 43 -26.33 -21.15 19.64
C ALA A 43 -27.11 -20.28 18.63
N ALA A 44 -27.01 -18.95 18.72
CA ALA A 44 -27.65 -18.03 17.76
C ALA A 44 -27.13 -18.25 16.34
N SER A 45 -25.81 -18.47 16.21
CA SER A 45 -25.21 -18.76 14.90
C SER A 45 -25.65 -20.12 14.37
N ALA A 46 -25.75 -21.13 15.24
CA ALA A 46 -26.24 -22.45 14.89
C ALA A 46 -27.68 -22.44 14.36
N VAL A 47 -28.59 -21.72 15.02
CA VAL A 47 -29.98 -21.57 14.55
C VAL A 47 -30.04 -20.89 13.18
N LEU A 48 -29.34 -19.77 13.00
CA LEU A 48 -29.35 -19.06 11.72
C LEU A 48 -28.78 -19.94 10.59
N ARG A 49 -27.68 -20.67 10.84
CA ARG A 49 -27.12 -21.60 9.86
C ARG A 49 -28.10 -22.71 9.52
N ALA A 50 -28.70 -23.35 10.52
CA ALA A 50 -29.60 -24.46 10.30
C ALA A 50 -30.78 -24.06 9.39
N ILE A 51 -31.34 -22.85 9.59
CA ILE A 51 -32.36 -22.29 8.70
C ILE A 51 -31.81 -22.02 7.29
N ALA A 52 -30.55 -21.61 7.17
CA ALA A 52 -29.93 -21.33 5.88
C ALA A 52 -29.58 -22.60 5.07
N GLU A 53 -29.05 -23.64 5.73
CA GLU A 53 -28.60 -24.89 5.09
C GLU A 53 -29.78 -25.82 4.77
N ASP A 54 -30.71 -25.99 5.71
CA ASP A 54 -31.96 -26.73 5.46
C ASP A 54 -33.20 -25.89 5.81
N PRO A 55 -33.57 -24.94 4.93
CA PRO A 55 -34.71 -24.09 5.21
C PRO A 55 -36.01 -24.91 5.26
N PRO A 56 -36.86 -24.67 6.27
CA PRO A 56 -38.18 -25.29 6.37
C PRO A 56 -38.99 -25.18 5.07
N PRO A 57 -39.78 -26.20 4.69
CA PRO A 57 -40.54 -26.20 3.44
C PRO A 57 -41.49 -25.01 3.27
N SER A 58 -41.98 -24.44 4.37
CA SER A 58 -42.87 -23.28 4.36
C SER A 58 -42.12 -21.99 4.00
N LEU A 59 -40.89 -21.79 4.51
CA LEU A 59 -40.03 -20.68 4.11
C LEU A 59 -39.62 -20.79 2.63
N LYS A 60 -39.31 -22.00 2.14
CA LYS A 60 -39.01 -22.27 0.72
C LYS A 60 -40.20 -21.96 -0.21
N LYS A 61 -41.44 -22.07 0.30
CA LYS A 61 -42.66 -21.71 -0.46
C LYS A 61 -42.96 -20.21 -0.41
N LYS A 62 -42.60 -19.55 0.69
CA LYS A 62 -42.87 -18.13 0.91
C LYS A 62 -41.89 -17.21 0.17
N PHE A 63 -40.60 -17.56 0.19
CA PHE A 63 -39.54 -16.72 -0.34
C PHE A 63 -38.96 -17.31 -1.63
N ASP A 64 -38.86 -16.48 -2.67
CA ASP A 64 -38.23 -16.85 -3.95
C ASP A 64 -36.74 -17.16 -3.77
N LYS A 65 -36.06 -16.48 -2.83
CA LYS A 65 -34.64 -16.68 -2.54
C LYS A 65 -34.35 -16.59 -1.04
N ILE A 66 -33.54 -17.52 -0.52
CA ILE A 66 -33.01 -17.47 0.85
C ILE A 66 -31.52 -17.20 0.74
N LEU A 67 -31.07 -16.05 1.25
CA LEU A 67 -29.71 -15.56 1.12
C LEU A 67 -28.97 -15.69 2.44
N HIS A 68 -27.97 -16.57 2.47
CA HIS A 68 -27.11 -16.69 3.63
C HIS A 68 -25.86 -15.84 3.50
N ILE A 69 -25.79 -14.74 4.26
CA ILE A 69 -24.64 -13.84 4.30
C ILE A 69 -23.94 -14.01 5.66
N ASP A 70 -22.82 -14.73 5.66
CA ASP A 70 -21.98 -14.87 6.85
C ASP A 70 -20.86 -13.82 6.84
N CYS A 71 -21.00 -12.79 7.68
CA CYS A 71 -19.96 -11.79 7.96
C CYS A 71 -19.60 -11.78 9.46
N SER A 72 -19.67 -12.93 10.12
CA SER A 72 -19.29 -13.11 11.53
C SER A 72 -17.88 -12.62 11.84
N ARG A 73 -16.94 -12.74 10.89
CA ARG A 73 -15.65 -12.03 10.91
C ARG A 73 -15.74 -10.76 10.07
N TRP A 74 -16.26 -9.71 10.68
CA TRP A 74 -16.36 -8.42 10.03
C TRP A 74 -14.98 -7.90 9.60
N LYS A 75 -14.85 -7.58 8.30
CA LYS A 75 -13.67 -6.92 7.74
C LYS A 75 -13.98 -5.47 7.41
N SER A 76 -14.94 -5.25 6.51
CA SER A 76 -15.36 -3.93 6.07
C SER A 76 -16.74 -3.99 5.40
N ARG A 77 -17.30 -2.83 5.08
CA ARG A 77 -18.54 -2.77 4.29
C ARG A 77 -18.32 -3.32 2.88
N ARG A 78 -17.18 -3.03 2.25
CA ARG A 78 -16.80 -3.61 0.96
C ARG A 78 -16.79 -5.15 0.99
N ALA A 79 -16.28 -5.76 2.06
CA ALA A 79 -16.29 -7.22 2.21
C ALA A 79 -17.70 -7.80 2.32
N LEU A 80 -18.61 -7.13 3.04
CA LEU A 80 -20.03 -7.49 3.05
C LEU A 80 -20.65 -7.40 1.65
N GLN A 81 -20.35 -6.33 0.90
CA GLN A 81 -20.85 -6.17 -0.46
C GLN A 81 -20.36 -7.29 -1.41
N ARG A 82 -19.11 -7.72 -1.27
CA ARG A 82 -18.58 -8.90 -1.99
C ARG A 82 -19.31 -10.19 -1.61
N ALA A 83 -19.57 -10.41 -0.33
CA ALA A 83 -20.31 -11.59 0.13
C ALA A 83 -21.75 -11.61 -0.43
N ILE A 84 -22.40 -10.45 -0.51
CA ILE A 84 -23.73 -10.31 -1.14
C ILE A 84 -23.65 -10.62 -2.63
N ALA A 85 -22.66 -10.07 -3.34
CA ALA A 85 -22.49 -10.28 -4.78
C ALA A 85 -22.26 -11.76 -5.12
N ASP A 86 -21.43 -12.45 -4.34
CA ASP A 86 -21.15 -13.88 -4.47
C ASP A 86 -22.42 -14.73 -4.24
N LYS A 87 -23.16 -14.45 -3.16
CA LYS A 87 -24.40 -15.18 -2.83
C LYS A 87 -25.55 -14.94 -3.82
N LEU A 88 -25.55 -13.80 -4.49
CA LEU A 88 -26.52 -13.50 -5.53
C LEU A 88 -26.09 -13.99 -6.92
N GLU A 89 -24.87 -14.50 -7.07
CA GLU A 89 -24.26 -14.85 -8.36
C GLU A 89 -24.30 -13.67 -9.33
N LEU A 90 -23.96 -12.47 -8.84
CA LEU A 90 -23.95 -11.27 -9.66
C LEU A 90 -22.92 -11.39 -10.80
N PRO A 91 -23.15 -10.70 -11.94
CA PRO A 91 -22.25 -10.78 -13.07
C PRO A 91 -20.78 -10.48 -12.70
N GLN A 92 -19.84 -11.14 -13.36
CA GLN A 92 -18.40 -10.94 -13.14
C GLN A 92 -17.96 -9.48 -13.32
N SER A 93 -18.72 -8.66 -14.07
CA SER A 93 -18.50 -7.22 -14.18
C SER A 93 -18.60 -6.49 -12.83
N VAL A 94 -19.48 -6.94 -11.92
CA VAL A 94 -19.59 -6.41 -10.55
C VAL A 94 -18.35 -6.72 -9.74
N MET A 95 -17.88 -7.98 -9.77
CA MET A 95 -16.64 -8.37 -9.07
C MET A 95 -15.43 -7.59 -9.61
N THR A 96 -15.36 -7.42 -10.93
CA THR A 96 -14.32 -6.62 -11.59
C THR A 96 -14.39 -5.14 -11.17
N ALA A 97 -15.60 -4.59 -10.98
CA ALA A 97 -15.77 -3.21 -10.51
C ALA A 97 -15.34 -3.06 -9.04
N LEU A 98 -15.63 -4.05 -8.19
CA LEU A 98 -15.17 -4.09 -6.79
C LEU A 98 -13.64 -4.22 -6.70
N ASP A 99 -13.04 -5.10 -7.53
CA ASP A 99 -11.58 -5.27 -7.61
C ASP A 99 -10.91 -3.97 -8.07
N ARG A 100 -11.44 -3.33 -9.13
CA ARG A 100 -10.93 -2.06 -9.64
C ARG A 100 -10.98 -0.96 -8.57
N GLU A 101 -12.07 -0.89 -7.81
CA GLU A 101 -12.23 0.12 -6.78
C GLU A 101 -11.37 -0.19 -5.53
N ASP A 102 -11.16 -1.47 -5.20
CA ASP A 102 -10.22 -1.88 -4.15
C ASP A 102 -8.77 -1.53 -4.50
N GLU A 103 -8.38 -1.67 -5.77
CA GLU A 103 -7.09 -1.18 -6.24
C GLU A 103 -6.99 0.35 -6.13
N GLU A 104 -8.03 1.09 -6.49
CA GLU A 104 -8.03 2.55 -6.40
C GLU A 104 -7.98 3.05 -4.94
N ASP A 105 -8.69 2.36 -4.04
CA ASP A 105 -8.63 2.58 -2.59
C ASP A 105 -7.22 2.33 -2.04
N ASP A 106 -6.48 1.35 -2.60
CA ASP A 106 -5.08 1.11 -2.24
C ASP A 106 -4.18 2.31 -2.59
N PHE A 107 -4.32 2.89 -3.77
CA PHE A 107 -3.56 4.07 -4.20
C PHE A 107 -4.00 5.34 -3.45
N SER A 108 -5.27 5.39 -3.03
CA SER A 108 -5.84 6.46 -2.21
C SER A 108 -5.45 6.36 -0.73
N GLY A 109 -4.82 5.25 -0.31
CA GLY A 109 -4.41 5.03 1.08
C GLY A 109 -5.58 4.76 2.03
N VAL A 110 -6.65 4.15 1.52
CA VAL A 110 -7.82 3.75 2.32
C VAL A 110 -7.59 2.37 2.92
N ASP A 111 -7.53 2.32 4.25
CA ASP A 111 -7.43 1.07 5.01
C ASP A 111 -8.58 0.11 4.68
N GLU A 112 -8.30 -1.20 4.64
CA GLU A 112 -9.28 -2.23 4.27
C GLU A 112 -10.55 -2.15 5.13
N GLY A 113 -10.40 -1.93 6.44
CA GLY A 113 -11.51 -1.82 7.38
C GLY A 113 -12.40 -0.59 7.15
N SER A 114 -11.87 0.44 6.50
CA SER A 114 -12.57 1.70 6.22
C SER A 114 -13.25 1.75 4.84
N ARG A 115 -13.09 0.72 4.00
CA ARG A 115 -13.62 0.72 2.63
C ARG A 115 -15.15 0.70 2.61
N ALA A 116 -15.69 1.63 1.84
CA ALA A 116 -17.13 1.84 1.65
C ALA A 116 -17.69 1.02 0.47
N GLU A 117 -19.01 1.00 0.37
CA GLU A 117 -19.78 0.33 -0.68
C GLU A 117 -19.60 1.00 -2.05
N VAL A 118 -19.54 0.21 -3.13
CA VAL A 118 -19.51 0.70 -4.52
C VAL A 118 -20.93 0.85 -5.05
N ALA A 119 -21.26 2.04 -5.55
CA ALA A 119 -22.61 2.37 -6.02
C ALA A 119 -23.09 1.47 -7.17
N ASP A 120 -22.20 1.08 -8.09
CA ASP A 120 -22.53 0.17 -9.19
C ASP A 120 -22.95 -1.20 -8.69
N ALA A 121 -22.19 -1.78 -7.75
CA ALA A 121 -22.53 -3.06 -7.13
C ALA A 121 -23.86 -2.97 -6.36
N THR A 122 -24.08 -1.91 -5.58
CA THR A 122 -25.35 -1.65 -4.88
C THR A 122 -26.54 -1.60 -5.86
N ARG A 123 -26.38 -0.94 -7.01
CA ARG A 123 -27.43 -0.84 -8.03
C ARG A 123 -27.74 -2.21 -8.65
N GLU A 124 -26.73 -2.99 -9.01
CA GLU A 124 -26.92 -4.33 -9.59
C GLU A 124 -27.57 -5.29 -8.58
N THR A 125 -27.18 -5.22 -7.30
CA THR A 125 -27.85 -5.95 -6.22
C THR A 125 -29.34 -5.61 -6.20
N TYR A 126 -29.69 -4.32 -6.13
CA TYR A 126 -31.08 -3.87 -6.12
C TYR A 126 -31.86 -4.35 -7.34
N GLN A 127 -31.30 -4.23 -8.55
CA GLN A 127 -31.95 -4.69 -9.78
C GLN A 127 -32.25 -6.20 -9.78
N THR A 128 -31.36 -6.99 -9.17
CA THR A 128 -31.49 -8.44 -9.06
C THR A 128 -32.62 -8.85 -8.11
N ILE A 129 -32.76 -8.15 -6.98
CA ILE A 129 -33.69 -8.56 -5.90
C ILE A 129 -35.01 -7.80 -5.86
N ARG A 130 -35.15 -6.65 -6.56
CA ARG A 130 -36.35 -5.78 -6.48
C ARG A 130 -37.68 -6.48 -6.78
N ASN A 131 -37.65 -7.56 -7.56
CA ASN A 131 -38.83 -8.33 -7.95
C ASN A 131 -38.92 -9.69 -7.26
N LEU A 132 -38.03 -9.97 -6.30
CA LEU A 132 -37.95 -11.22 -5.58
C LEU A 132 -38.39 -11.01 -4.13
N SER A 133 -39.09 -11.99 -3.58
CA SER A 133 -39.24 -12.14 -2.14
C SER A 133 -38.02 -12.85 -1.57
N CYS A 134 -37.31 -12.19 -0.65
CA CYS A 134 -36.04 -12.69 -0.11
C CYS A 134 -36.09 -12.86 1.40
N LEU A 135 -35.56 -13.97 1.92
CA LEU A 135 -35.18 -14.10 3.32
C LEU A 135 -33.66 -13.95 3.43
N VAL A 136 -33.20 -12.89 4.06
CA VAL A 136 -31.78 -12.62 4.31
C VAL A 136 -31.41 -13.14 5.68
N ILE A 137 -30.54 -14.14 5.74
CA ILE A 137 -29.97 -14.66 6.98
C ILE A 137 -28.58 -14.06 7.12
N PHE A 138 -28.40 -13.16 8.09
CA PHE A 138 -27.21 -12.32 8.19
C PHE A 138 -26.49 -12.49 9.53
N HIS A 139 -25.25 -13.00 9.49
CA HIS A 139 -24.35 -12.99 10.65
C HIS A 139 -23.55 -11.68 10.63
N ASN A 140 -23.97 -10.71 11.46
CA ASN A 140 -23.30 -9.42 11.55
C ASN A 140 -22.15 -9.49 12.55
N GLY A 141 -20.93 -9.68 12.08
CA GLY A 141 -19.73 -9.68 12.93
C GLY A 141 -19.29 -8.31 13.45
N SER A 142 -19.97 -7.22 13.11
CA SER A 142 -19.60 -5.88 13.58
C SER A 142 -20.21 -5.58 14.95
N ASP A 143 -19.81 -4.44 15.51
CA ASP A 143 -20.23 -3.99 16.83
C ASP A 143 -21.41 -2.99 16.75
N SER A 144 -22.01 -2.86 15.57
CA SER A 144 -23.04 -1.89 15.22
C SER A 144 -24.08 -2.48 14.27
N THR A 145 -25.32 -2.03 14.36
CA THR A 145 -26.36 -2.43 13.39
C THR A 145 -25.96 -1.96 11.99
N VAL A 146 -26.04 -2.85 11.00
CA VAL A 146 -25.70 -2.55 9.60
C VAL A 146 -26.96 -2.28 8.80
N ASP A 147 -27.01 -1.12 8.16
CA ASP A 147 -28.09 -0.76 7.25
C ASP A 147 -27.89 -1.42 5.88
N LEU A 148 -28.58 -2.53 5.65
CA LEU A 148 -28.52 -3.29 4.41
C LEU A 148 -29.07 -2.52 3.20
N SER A 149 -29.80 -1.40 3.39
CA SER A 149 -30.29 -0.60 2.26
C SER A 149 -29.16 0.03 1.45
N LYS A 150 -28.01 0.31 2.10
CA LYS A 150 -26.77 0.77 1.45
C LYS A 150 -26.16 -0.26 0.51
N PHE A 151 -26.60 -1.51 0.61
CA PHE A 151 -26.14 -2.64 -0.20
C PHE A 151 -27.15 -3.06 -1.26
N GLY A 152 -28.24 -2.32 -1.44
CA GLY A 152 -29.23 -2.54 -2.50
C GLY A 152 -30.45 -3.33 -2.04
N PHE A 153 -30.56 -3.67 -0.75
CA PHE A 153 -31.80 -4.23 -0.20
C PHE A 153 -32.87 -3.14 -0.03
N PRO A 154 -34.16 -3.41 -0.29
CA PRO A 154 -35.21 -2.48 0.06
C PRO A 154 -35.23 -2.27 1.58
N GLN A 155 -35.66 -1.10 2.04
CA GLN A 155 -35.88 -0.90 3.47
C GLN A 155 -36.84 -1.96 4.01
N PHE A 156 -36.52 -2.54 5.16
CA PHE A 156 -37.30 -3.62 5.77
C PHE A 156 -38.53 -3.07 6.50
N GLU A 157 -39.38 -2.35 5.78
CA GLU A 157 -40.68 -1.86 6.24
C GLU A 157 -41.78 -2.87 5.94
N TRP A 158 -43.00 -2.66 6.46
CA TRP A 158 -44.09 -3.64 6.41
C TRP A 158 -44.49 -4.14 5.00
N PHE A 159 -44.31 -3.31 3.97
CA PHE A 159 -44.55 -3.66 2.55
C PHE A 159 -43.34 -4.25 1.83
N SER A 160 -42.20 -4.42 2.53
CA SER A 160 -40.98 -4.93 1.92
C SER A 160 -41.15 -6.40 1.52
N PRO A 161 -40.77 -6.77 0.28
CA PRO A 161 -40.75 -8.16 -0.16
C PRO A 161 -39.62 -8.96 0.51
N CYS A 162 -38.67 -8.28 1.17
CA CYS A 162 -37.55 -8.90 1.86
C CYS A 162 -37.78 -8.95 3.37
N THR A 163 -37.31 -10.00 4.01
CA THR A 163 -37.25 -10.16 5.48
C THR A 163 -35.81 -10.47 5.86
N VAL A 164 -35.29 -9.90 6.94
CA VAL A 164 -33.96 -10.19 7.46
C VAL A 164 -34.03 -10.86 8.83
N LEU A 165 -33.39 -12.01 8.96
CA LEU A 165 -33.07 -12.67 10.22
C LEU A 165 -31.58 -12.48 10.48
N TRP A 166 -31.21 -11.85 11.59
CA TRP A 166 -29.81 -11.53 11.85
C TRP A 166 -29.40 -11.64 13.32
N THR A 167 -28.10 -11.76 13.54
CA THR A 167 -27.48 -11.82 14.89
C THR A 167 -26.17 -11.04 14.95
N PHE A 168 -25.75 -10.63 16.15
CA PHE A 168 -24.55 -9.80 16.40
C PHE A 168 -23.30 -10.64 16.68
N ARG A 169 -22.13 -10.10 16.31
CA ARG A 169 -20.75 -10.59 16.58
C ARG A 169 -20.44 -12.05 16.27
N GLY A 170 -21.35 -12.77 15.64
CA GLY A 170 -21.13 -14.13 15.16
C GLY A 170 -20.81 -15.11 16.29
N ARG A 171 -19.89 -16.04 15.99
CA ARG A 171 -19.75 -17.32 16.67
C ARG A 171 -19.29 -17.16 18.12
N LEU A 172 -20.11 -17.64 19.05
CA LEU A 172 -19.99 -17.49 20.50
C LEU A 172 -19.98 -16.02 20.99
N ARG A 173 -21.17 -15.46 21.20
CA ARG A 173 -21.35 -14.11 21.74
C ARG A 173 -21.61 -14.17 23.23
N LEU A 174 -20.71 -13.55 24.01
CA LEU A 174 -20.79 -13.51 25.47
C LEU A 174 -20.82 -12.09 26.03
N ASN A 175 -21.07 -11.05 25.21
CA ASN A 175 -21.22 -9.68 25.72
C ASN A 175 -22.71 -9.33 25.85
N PRO A 176 -23.20 -9.04 27.07
CA PRO A 176 -24.61 -8.73 27.29
C PRO A 176 -24.99 -7.33 26.81
N GLU A 177 -24.06 -6.37 26.78
CA GLU A 177 -24.32 -4.97 26.46
C GLU A 177 -24.63 -4.75 24.98
N ILE A 178 -24.16 -5.64 24.10
CA ILE A 178 -24.36 -5.49 22.65
C ILE A 178 -25.84 -5.56 22.22
N LYS A 179 -26.70 -6.20 23.02
CA LYS A 179 -28.14 -6.25 22.77
C LYS A 179 -28.81 -4.88 22.87
N GLU A 180 -28.19 -3.93 23.58
CA GLU A 180 -28.68 -2.55 23.69
C GLU A 180 -28.47 -1.75 22.41
N LYS A 181 -27.58 -2.20 21.52
CA LYS A 181 -27.30 -1.56 20.22
C LYS A 181 -28.27 -1.98 19.10
N VAL A 182 -29.16 -2.94 19.36
CA VAL A 182 -30.15 -3.39 18.39
C VAL A 182 -31.19 -2.27 18.20
N ASP A 183 -31.48 -1.94 16.95
CA ASP A 183 -32.46 -0.92 16.62
C ASP A 183 -33.84 -1.25 17.24
N SER A 184 -34.46 -0.24 17.84
CA SER A 184 -35.76 -0.39 18.52
C SER A 184 -36.92 -0.81 17.61
N SER A 185 -36.77 -0.65 16.29
CA SER A 185 -37.73 -1.06 15.25
C SER A 185 -37.68 -2.56 14.91
N HIS A 186 -36.59 -3.25 15.26
CA HIS A 186 -36.42 -4.67 14.98
C HIS A 186 -37.17 -5.54 16.00
N MET A 187 -37.70 -6.68 15.55
CA MET A 187 -38.24 -7.70 16.45
C MET A 187 -37.10 -8.41 17.17
N TYR A 188 -37.10 -8.39 18.50
CA TYR A 188 -36.11 -9.06 19.32
C TYR A 188 -36.63 -10.41 19.79
N ILE A 189 -36.02 -11.49 19.32
CA ILE A 189 -36.32 -12.85 19.75
C ILE A 189 -35.16 -13.38 20.57
N TYR A 190 -35.43 -13.89 21.77
CA TYR A 190 -34.42 -14.40 22.68
C TYR A 190 -35.00 -15.49 23.57
N GLN A 191 -34.11 -16.26 24.19
CA GLN A 191 -34.45 -17.13 25.31
C GLN A 191 -33.52 -16.82 26.48
N PRO A 192 -34.03 -16.41 27.65
CA PRO A 192 -33.21 -16.33 28.85
C PRO A 192 -32.63 -17.69 29.16
N ILE A 193 -31.32 -17.75 29.43
CA ILE A 193 -30.70 -18.93 30.01
C ILE A 193 -30.32 -18.61 31.44
N SER A 194 -30.65 -19.52 32.34
CA SER A 194 -30.32 -19.38 33.76
C SER A 194 -28.84 -19.66 34.05
N TRP A 195 -28.05 -19.83 33.00
CA TRP A 195 -26.61 -20.06 32.98
C TRP A 195 -26.18 -21.18 33.95
N TRP A 196 -27.01 -22.22 34.12
CA TRP A 196 -26.60 -23.44 34.80
C TRP A 196 -26.03 -24.39 33.76
N PHE A 197 -24.84 -24.94 34.01
CA PHE A 197 -24.29 -25.96 33.11
C PHE A 197 -25.00 -27.29 33.35
N ASP A 198 -26.03 -27.55 32.54
CA ASP A 198 -26.78 -28.80 32.44
C ASP A 198 -26.59 -29.44 31.04
N GLY A 199 -27.18 -30.62 30.82
CA GLY A 199 -27.09 -31.31 29.52
C GLY A 199 -27.62 -30.46 28.35
N ASP A 200 -28.60 -29.60 28.62
CA ASP A 200 -29.20 -28.68 27.66
C ASP A 200 -28.20 -27.58 27.24
N THR A 201 -27.52 -26.95 28.20
CA THR A 201 -26.47 -25.95 27.93
C THR A 201 -25.26 -26.56 27.23
N ALA A 202 -24.87 -27.78 27.62
CA ALA A 202 -23.79 -28.52 26.96
C ALA A 202 -24.13 -28.80 25.48
N GLN A 203 -25.38 -29.14 25.17
CA GLN A 203 -25.84 -29.35 23.80
C GLN A 203 -25.81 -28.04 22.98
N LEU A 204 -26.21 -26.90 23.55
CA LEU A 204 -26.12 -25.61 22.86
C LEU A 204 -24.68 -25.20 22.55
N ILE A 205 -23.74 -25.50 23.46
CA ILE A 205 -22.31 -25.28 23.22
C ILE A 205 -21.81 -26.20 22.10
N LEU A 206 -22.24 -27.47 22.09
CA LEU A 206 -21.91 -28.41 21.02
C LEU A 206 -22.45 -27.94 19.66
N ASP A 207 -23.67 -27.42 19.61
CA ASP A 207 -24.27 -26.88 18.39
C ASP A 207 -23.49 -25.66 17.87
N GLU A 208 -23.09 -24.74 18.75
CA GLU A 208 -22.27 -23.58 18.39
C GLU A 208 -20.83 -24.00 17.99
N ALA A 209 -20.24 -25.00 18.68
CA ALA A 209 -18.94 -25.55 18.36
C ALA A 209 -18.94 -26.22 16.97
N THR A 210 -20.00 -26.97 16.66
CA THR A 210 -20.22 -27.57 15.34
C THR A 210 -20.15 -26.52 14.24
N GLU A 211 -20.71 -25.34 14.49
CA GLU A 211 -20.60 -24.20 13.56
C GLU A 211 -19.20 -23.62 13.47
N ILE A 212 -18.50 -23.46 14.59
CA ILE A 212 -17.13 -22.90 14.62
C ILE A 212 -16.16 -23.78 13.84
N VAL A 213 -16.24 -25.10 14.02
CA VAL A 213 -15.33 -26.07 13.41
C VAL A 213 -15.38 -26.06 11.88
N LYS A 214 -16.56 -25.79 11.27
CA LYS A 214 -16.72 -25.69 9.81
C LYS A 214 -15.78 -24.64 9.16
N TYR A 215 -15.28 -23.67 9.94
CA TYR A 215 -14.44 -22.56 9.44
C TYR A 215 -12.95 -22.73 9.72
N ILE A 216 -12.56 -23.82 10.37
CA ILE A 216 -11.16 -24.12 10.63
C ILE A 216 -10.59 -24.80 9.37
N GLN A 217 -9.94 -24.01 8.53
CA GLN A 217 -9.25 -24.49 7.32
C GLN A 217 -7.89 -25.09 7.70
N HIS A 218 -7.88 -26.34 8.18
CA HIS A 218 -6.65 -27.07 8.53
C HIS A 218 -6.62 -28.47 7.92
N LYS A 219 -5.42 -29.05 7.72
CA LYS A 219 -5.23 -30.37 7.09
C LYS A 219 -5.89 -31.54 7.85
N GLN A 220 -6.17 -31.36 9.13
CA GLN A 220 -6.94 -32.27 9.97
C GLN A 220 -7.99 -31.48 10.74
N SER A 221 -9.22 -32.01 10.78
CA SER A 221 -10.37 -31.41 11.47
C SER A 221 -10.31 -31.69 12.97
N ILE A 222 -10.43 -30.64 13.79
CA ILE A 222 -10.88 -30.78 15.18
C ILE A 222 -12.34 -31.25 15.17
N SER A 223 -12.74 -32.10 16.12
CA SER A 223 -14.14 -32.52 16.19
C SER A 223 -14.98 -31.46 16.92
N PRO A 224 -16.28 -31.32 16.61
CA PRO A 224 -17.18 -30.43 17.34
C PRO A 224 -17.16 -30.65 18.85
N GLU A 225 -17.00 -31.89 19.31
CA GLU A 225 -16.95 -32.26 20.72
C GLU A 225 -15.71 -31.68 21.41
N ILE A 226 -14.53 -31.79 20.78
CA ILE A 226 -13.29 -31.20 21.32
C ILE A 226 -13.40 -29.67 21.33
N ALA A 227 -13.96 -29.06 20.29
CA ALA A 227 -14.17 -27.62 20.25
C ALA A 227 -15.19 -27.16 21.32
N ALA A 228 -16.25 -27.94 21.55
CA ALA A 228 -17.22 -27.70 22.62
C ALA A 228 -16.56 -27.78 24.00
N GLU A 229 -15.72 -28.78 24.22
CA GLU A 229 -14.95 -28.92 25.47
C GLU A 229 -13.98 -27.75 25.68
N CYS A 230 -13.32 -27.27 24.61
CA CYS A 230 -12.49 -26.06 24.66
C CYS A 230 -13.30 -24.82 25.06
N ILE A 231 -14.53 -24.67 24.53
CA ILE A 231 -15.44 -23.58 24.87
C ILE A 231 -15.94 -23.72 26.32
N SER A 232 -16.28 -24.93 26.75
CA SER A 232 -16.65 -25.23 28.14
C SER A 232 -15.53 -24.88 29.12
N TYR A 233 -14.28 -25.19 28.79
CA TYR A 233 -13.11 -24.79 29.58
C TYR A 233 -13.00 -23.27 29.75
N LEU A 234 -13.22 -22.51 28.68
CA LEU A 234 -13.23 -21.04 28.73
C LEU A 234 -14.34 -20.51 29.63
N LEU A 235 -15.57 -21.00 29.44
CA LEU A 235 -16.76 -20.57 30.17
C LEU A 235 -16.64 -20.91 31.67
N TRP A 236 -16.11 -22.09 31.98
CA TRP A 236 -15.86 -22.54 33.35
C TRP A 236 -14.86 -21.66 34.08
N LEU A 237 -13.72 -21.35 33.45
CA LEU A 237 -12.74 -20.45 34.07
C LEU A 237 -13.30 -19.05 34.28
N ASN A 238 -14.09 -18.55 33.32
CA ASN A 238 -14.73 -17.24 33.46
C ASN A 238 -15.72 -17.18 34.64
N GLU A 239 -16.51 -18.24 34.87
CA GLU A 239 -17.37 -18.33 36.06
C GLU A 239 -16.55 -18.20 37.34
N LYS A 240 -15.55 -19.07 37.50
CA LYS A 240 -14.82 -19.18 38.77
C LYS A 240 -13.91 -18.00 39.05
N GLY A 241 -13.54 -17.23 38.02
CA GLY A 241 -12.63 -16.08 38.14
C GLY A 241 -13.21 -14.83 38.79
N GLY A 242 -14.54 -14.66 38.77
CA GLY A 242 -15.25 -13.55 39.45
C GLY A 242 -14.69 -12.14 39.20
N GLY A 243 -13.97 -11.93 38.08
CA GLY A 243 -13.23 -10.69 37.80
C GLY A 243 -11.95 -10.46 38.62
N THR A 244 -11.56 -11.38 39.52
CA THR A 244 -10.38 -11.26 40.39
C THR A 244 -9.12 -11.89 39.76
N MET A 245 -9.27 -13.01 39.02
CA MET A 245 -8.15 -13.72 38.37
C MET A 245 -8.08 -13.37 36.87
N GLU A 246 -6.94 -12.86 36.39
CA GLU A 246 -6.71 -12.64 34.96
C GLU A 246 -6.20 -13.92 34.26
N TYR A 247 -7.07 -14.62 33.53
CA TYR A 247 -6.67 -15.83 32.77
C TYR A 247 -5.91 -15.53 31.47
N ASN A 248 -5.98 -14.30 30.97
CA ASN A 248 -5.23 -13.83 29.80
C ASN A 248 -5.53 -14.59 28.51
N TRP A 249 -6.82 -14.78 28.23
CA TRP A 249 -7.32 -15.57 27.11
C TRP A 249 -6.72 -15.21 25.74
N ALA A 250 -6.60 -13.91 25.45
CA ALA A 250 -5.98 -13.43 24.21
C ALA A 250 -4.54 -13.93 24.02
N THR A 251 -3.86 -14.34 25.09
CA THR A 251 -2.49 -14.87 25.07
C THR A 251 -2.45 -16.39 25.21
N HIS A 252 -3.16 -16.96 26.19
CA HIS A 252 -2.95 -18.34 26.61
C HIS A 252 -4.08 -19.32 26.27
N ALA A 253 -5.23 -18.89 25.72
CA ALA A 253 -6.34 -19.81 25.47
C ALA A 253 -5.91 -21.06 24.68
N SER A 254 -5.18 -20.86 23.59
CA SER A 254 -4.63 -21.96 22.79
C SER A 254 -3.67 -22.85 23.56
N SER A 255 -2.87 -22.25 24.44
CA SER A 255 -1.86 -22.95 25.23
C SER A 255 -2.51 -23.77 26.34
N TYR A 256 -3.58 -23.26 26.98
CA TYR A 256 -4.33 -24.00 28.00
C TYR A 256 -4.96 -25.27 27.44
N TRP A 257 -5.67 -25.20 26.31
CA TRP A 257 -6.35 -26.37 25.73
C TRP A 257 -5.38 -27.51 25.39
N VAL A 258 -4.21 -27.18 24.86
CA VAL A 258 -3.18 -28.18 24.51
C VAL A 258 -2.44 -28.67 25.75
N CYS A 259 -2.13 -27.79 26.71
CA CYS A 259 -1.45 -28.18 27.94
C CYS A 259 -2.33 -29.08 28.80
N ASP A 260 -3.60 -28.72 29.04
CA ASP A 260 -4.57 -29.54 29.77
C ASP A 260 -4.72 -30.93 29.10
N GLY A 261 -4.76 -30.94 27.78
CA GLY A 261 -4.87 -32.15 26.97
C GLY A 261 -6.25 -32.38 26.37
N ILE A 262 -7.12 -31.36 26.39
CA ILE A 262 -8.38 -31.33 25.63
C ILE A 262 -8.07 -31.50 24.14
N ILE A 263 -7.07 -30.75 23.64
CA ILE A 263 -6.53 -30.98 22.29
C ILE A 263 -5.37 -31.97 22.41
N GLU A 264 -5.62 -33.19 21.96
CA GLU A 264 -4.61 -34.26 21.92
C GLU A 264 -3.54 -33.99 20.83
N GLY A 265 -2.37 -34.62 20.99
CA GLY A 265 -1.20 -34.45 20.09
C GLY A 265 0.05 -33.88 20.78
N GLY A 266 -0.12 -33.33 21.98
CA GLY A 266 0.96 -32.93 22.87
C GLY A 266 1.82 -31.79 22.30
N GLN A 267 3.10 -32.06 22.01
CA GLN A 267 4.00 -31.06 21.42
C GLN A 267 4.00 -31.00 19.90
N SER A 268 3.19 -31.84 19.23
CA SER A 268 3.11 -31.82 17.77
C SER A 268 2.69 -30.42 17.29
N ASP A 269 3.30 -29.94 16.20
CA ASP A 269 2.99 -28.60 15.71
C ASP A 269 1.54 -28.47 15.28
N GLU A 270 0.97 -29.59 14.82
CA GLU A 270 -0.41 -29.73 14.38
C GLU A 270 -1.41 -29.39 15.50
N ALA A 271 -1.20 -29.90 16.73
CA ALA A 271 -2.13 -29.65 17.84
C ALA A 271 -2.20 -28.15 18.19
N TRP A 272 -1.05 -27.48 18.15
CA TRP A 272 -0.95 -26.06 18.44
C TRP A 272 -1.45 -25.17 17.29
N GLU A 273 -1.26 -25.58 16.04
CA GLU A 273 -1.82 -24.89 14.87
C GLU A 273 -3.35 -24.98 14.87
N VAL A 274 -3.93 -26.15 15.15
CA VAL A 274 -5.38 -26.34 15.31
C VAL A 274 -5.92 -25.50 16.47
N SER A 275 -5.25 -25.53 17.61
CA SER A 275 -5.60 -24.73 18.78
C SER A 275 -5.56 -23.22 18.50
N ALA A 276 -4.53 -22.73 17.80
CA ALA A 276 -4.43 -21.34 17.38
C ALA A 276 -5.53 -20.98 16.36
N ALA A 277 -5.87 -21.87 15.43
CA ALA A 277 -6.94 -21.66 14.46
C ALA A 277 -8.32 -21.58 15.14
N LEU A 278 -8.60 -22.45 16.12
CA LEU A 278 -9.82 -22.37 16.94
C LEU A 278 -9.89 -21.05 17.70
N HIS A 279 -8.81 -20.66 18.38
CA HIS A 279 -8.71 -19.38 19.08
C HIS A 279 -8.99 -18.20 18.14
N GLN A 280 -8.50 -18.21 16.90
CA GLN A 280 -8.78 -17.14 15.92
C GLN A 280 -10.26 -17.06 15.49
N GLN A 281 -11.05 -18.12 15.62
CA GLN A 281 -12.47 -18.11 15.30
C GLN A 281 -13.35 -17.60 16.46
N ILE A 282 -12.83 -17.61 17.69
CA ILE A 282 -13.57 -17.21 18.90
C ILE A 282 -13.09 -15.82 19.38
N ARG A 283 -14.00 -14.87 19.57
CA ARG A 283 -13.65 -13.53 20.08
C ARG A 283 -13.54 -13.52 21.61
N LEU A 284 -12.36 -13.86 22.13
CA LEU A 284 -12.13 -14.04 23.58
C LEU A 284 -11.92 -12.77 24.41
N GLY A 285 -11.80 -11.59 23.77
CA GLY A 285 -11.53 -10.32 24.46
C GLY A 285 -12.61 -9.87 25.45
N GLU A 286 -13.76 -10.53 25.46
CA GLU A 286 -14.94 -10.14 26.26
C GLU A 286 -15.61 -11.32 26.97
N CYS A 287 -14.93 -12.48 27.05
CA CYS A 287 -15.32 -13.61 27.90
C CYS A 287 -15.15 -13.30 29.40
N SER A 288 -15.46 -12.08 29.86
CA SER A 288 -15.34 -11.63 31.26
C SER A 288 -16.66 -11.16 31.86
N SER A 289 -17.78 -11.29 31.13
CA SER A 289 -19.04 -10.60 31.46
C SER A 289 -20.23 -11.51 31.81
N HIS A 290 -20.19 -12.82 31.51
CA HIS A 290 -21.21 -13.79 31.95
C HIS A 290 -20.63 -14.89 32.83
N THR A 291 -21.19 -15.06 34.02
CA THR A 291 -20.84 -16.11 34.98
C THR A 291 -21.73 -17.33 34.73
N VAL A 292 -21.17 -18.43 34.21
CA VAL A 292 -21.89 -19.69 33.97
C VAL A 292 -21.81 -20.57 35.20
N ASN A 293 -22.86 -20.82 35.96
CA ASN A 293 -22.82 -21.70 37.13
C ASN A 293 -22.64 -23.19 36.75
N PHE A 294 -21.42 -23.73 36.88
CA PHE A 294 -21.16 -25.15 36.77
C PHE A 294 -21.47 -25.85 38.11
N ARG A 295 -22.51 -26.71 38.13
CA ARG A 295 -22.87 -27.56 39.28
C ARG A 295 -22.61 -29.05 39.05
N ASP A 296 -22.26 -29.44 37.83
CA ASP A 296 -22.02 -30.84 37.48
C ASP A 296 -20.65 -31.31 38.00
N ASP A 297 -20.62 -32.46 38.66
CA ASP A 297 -19.43 -33.05 39.28
C ASP A 297 -18.38 -33.45 38.22
N GLN A 298 -18.80 -33.66 36.97
CA GLN A 298 -17.94 -34.17 35.90
C GLN A 298 -16.74 -33.24 35.57
N TYR A 299 -16.94 -31.92 35.59
CA TYR A 299 -15.87 -30.95 35.29
C TYR A 299 -15.05 -30.56 36.52
N THR A 300 -15.69 -30.52 37.69
CA THR A 300 -15.01 -30.19 38.96
C THR A 300 -14.08 -31.32 39.43
N GLU A 301 -14.22 -32.53 38.88
CA GLU A 301 -13.24 -33.62 39.02
C GLU A 301 -11.91 -33.37 38.28
N HIS A 302 -11.92 -32.54 37.22
CA HIS A 302 -10.80 -32.33 36.32
C HIS A 302 -10.19 -30.93 36.43
N TRP A 303 -11.00 -29.90 36.66
CA TRP A 303 -10.57 -28.51 36.75
C TRP A 303 -11.04 -27.88 38.05
N GLU A 304 -10.13 -27.17 38.73
CA GLU A 304 -10.44 -26.45 39.97
C GLU A 304 -9.86 -25.04 39.94
N SER A 305 -10.66 -24.06 40.37
CA SER A 305 -10.24 -22.66 40.50
C SER A 305 -10.73 -22.12 41.84
N VAL A 306 -9.80 -21.66 42.66
CA VAL A 306 -10.03 -21.24 44.05
C VAL A 306 -9.63 -19.78 44.23
N ILE A 307 -10.52 -18.98 44.81
CA ILE A 307 -10.28 -17.58 45.15
C ILE A 307 -10.37 -17.40 46.67
N TYR A 308 -9.34 -16.81 47.26
CA TYR A 308 -9.27 -16.49 48.68
C TYR A 308 -9.26 -14.97 48.92
N PRO A 309 -10.42 -14.37 49.25
CA PRO A 309 -10.57 -12.92 49.41
C PRO A 309 -10.25 -12.36 50.82
N PHE A 310 -9.97 -13.18 51.84
CA PHE A 310 -9.72 -12.69 53.22
C PHE A 310 -8.68 -13.50 54.01
N GLU A 311 -8.19 -12.92 55.12
CA GLU A 311 -7.30 -13.57 56.10
C GLU A 311 -7.89 -14.88 56.59
N ILE A 312 -7.31 -15.98 56.12
CA ILE A 312 -7.55 -17.30 56.68
C ILE A 312 -6.61 -17.47 57.87
N GLU A 313 -7.16 -17.86 59.03
CA GLU A 313 -6.40 -18.42 60.15
C GLU A 313 -5.44 -19.50 59.61
N GLU A 314 -4.19 -19.52 60.08
CA GLU A 314 -3.01 -20.29 59.59
C GLU A 314 -3.19 -21.83 59.34
N ARG A 315 -4.41 -22.39 59.34
CA ARG A 315 -4.69 -23.83 59.30
C ARG A 315 -5.76 -24.32 58.32
N THR A 316 -6.27 -23.53 57.38
CA THR A 316 -7.12 -24.12 56.32
C THR A 316 -6.25 -24.94 55.37
N ARG A 317 -6.29 -26.28 55.50
CA ARG A 317 -5.59 -27.18 54.60
C ARG A 317 -6.28 -27.17 53.24
N ILE A 318 -5.69 -26.47 52.27
CA ILE A 318 -6.08 -26.61 50.87
C ILE A 318 -5.73 -28.03 50.46
N THR A 319 -6.76 -28.82 50.13
CA THR A 319 -6.58 -30.21 49.69
C THR A 319 -6.81 -30.24 48.19
N VAL A 320 -5.77 -30.57 47.43
CA VAL A 320 -5.84 -30.64 45.96
C VAL A 320 -6.18 -32.07 45.57
N SER A 321 -7.24 -32.25 44.77
CA SER A 321 -7.61 -33.59 44.30
C SER A 321 -6.53 -34.17 43.36
N PRO A 322 -6.18 -35.47 43.48
CA PRO A 322 -5.21 -36.11 42.60
C PRO A 322 -5.71 -36.30 41.16
N THR A 323 -7.01 -36.14 40.90
CA THR A 323 -7.61 -36.31 39.57
C THR A 323 -7.46 -35.09 38.66
N LEU A 324 -7.14 -33.93 39.22
CA LEU A 324 -7.14 -32.65 38.52
C LEU A 324 -6.07 -32.58 37.42
N THR A 325 -6.46 -32.03 36.28
CA THR A 325 -5.59 -31.68 35.15
C THR A 325 -5.25 -30.18 35.14
N SER A 326 -6.16 -29.34 35.66
CA SER A 326 -5.99 -27.89 35.75
C SER A 326 -6.30 -27.37 37.16
N PHE A 327 -5.42 -26.56 37.73
CA PHE A 327 -5.60 -25.92 39.04
C PHE A 327 -5.23 -24.43 39.01
N PHE A 328 -6.14 -23.58 39.47
CA PHE A 328 -5.96 -22.13 39.53
C PHE A 328 -6.19 -21.65 40.98
N LEU A 329 -5.28 -20.82 41.49
CA LEU A 329 -5.36 -20.31 42.85
C LEU A 329 -5.08 -18.81 42.87
N THR A 330 -6.00 -18.03 43.44
CA THR A 330 -5.82 -16.60 43.67
C THR A 330 -5.94 -16.30 45.16
N ALA A 331 -4.97 -15.56 45.70
CA ALA A 331 -5.00 -15.08 47.07
C ALA A 331 -4.65 -13.59 47.13
N GLU A 332 -5.43 -12.79 47.85
CA GLU A 332 -5.24 -11.33 47.90
C GLU A 332 -4.12 -10.88 48.87
N LYS A 333 -3.72 -11.71 49.84
CA LYS A 333 -2.75 -11.33 50.90
C LYS A 333 -1.60 -12.33 51.13
N GLY A 334 -0.98 -12.87 50.06
CA GLY A 334 0.27 -13.63 50.21
C GLY A 334 0.08 -14.96 50.96
N LEU A 335 -0.78 -15.83 50.45
CA LEU A 335 -1.13 -17.09 51.11
C LEU A 335 0.06 -18.06 51.15
N PRO A 336 0.57 -18.47 52.33
CA PRO A 336 1.64 -19.46 52.42
C PRO A 336 1.16 -20.84 51.94
N LEU A 337 1.86 -21.42 50.97
CA LEU A 337 1.53 -22.74 50.43
C LEU A 337 2.37 -23.85 51.08
N PRO A 338 1.75 -24.94 51.58
CA PRO A 338 2.48 -26.08 52.12
C PRO A 338 3.33 -26.79 51.06
N HIS A 339 4.55 -27.21 51.42
CA HIS A 339 5.48 -27.89 50.49
C HIS A 339 4.94 -29.19 49.87
N GLU A 340 4.03 -29.89 50.54
CA GLU A 340 3.46 -31.17 50.07
C GLU A 340 2.06 -31.03 49.44
N MET A 341 1.61 -29.79 49.18
CA MET A 341 0.24 -29.52 48.68
C MET A 341 -0.10 -30.27 47.39
N PHE A 342 0.85 -30.43 46.48
CA PHE A 342 0.66 -31.12 45.20
C PHE A 342 1.36 -32.47 45.12
N GLN A 343 1.74 -33.08 46.25
CA GLN A 343 2.54 -34.30 46.27
C GLN A 343 1.84 -35.48 45.56
N GLN A 344 0.51 -35.53 45.61
CA GLN A 344 -0.32 -36.58 44.99
C GLN A 344 -0.91 -36.18 43.63
N SER A 345 -0.61 -34.97 43.13
CA SER A 345 -1.21 -34.40 41.92
C SER A 345 -0.45 -34.81 40.65
N GLU A 346 -0.35 -36.12 40.38
CA GLU A 346 0.40 -36.64 39.22
C GLU A 346 -0.25 -36.31 37.87
N ARG A 347 -1.57 -36.07 37.83
CA ARG A 347 -2.30 -35.73 36.60
C ARG A 347 -2.27 -34.24 36.24
N LEU A 348 -1.79 -33.40 37.15
CA LEU A 348 -1.81 -31.94 37.00
C LEU A 348 -0.91 -31.51 35.83
N ARG A 349 -1.49 -30.75 34.90
CA ARG A 349 -0.86 -30.29 33.65
C ARG A 349 -0.85 -28.77 33.53
N VAL A 350 -1.85 -28.09 34.07
CA VAL A 350 -1.94 -26.62 34.08
C VAL A 350 -2.03 -26.15 35.52
N LEU A 351 -1.10 -25.28 35.92
CA LEU A 351 -1.09 -24.67 37.25
C LEU A 351 -0.94 -23.16 37.11
N LYS A 352 -1.83 -22.39 37.73
CA LYS A 352 -1.66 -20.94 37.88
C LYS A 352 -1.84 -20.50 39.33
N LEU A 353 -0.82 -19.86 39.87
CA LEU A 353 -0.81 -19.33 41.23
C LEU A 353 -0.72 -17.80 41.19
N SER A 354 -1.62 -17.12 41.89
CA SER A 354 -1.66 -15.68 42.02
C SER A 354 -1.64 -15.26 43.50
N GLY A 355 -0.73 -14.36 43.88
CA GLY A 355 -0.63 -13.82 45.24
C GLY A 355 -0.27 -14.84 46.32
N CYS A 356 0.48 -15.89 45.96
CA CYS A 356 0.90 -16.97 46.86
C CYS A 356 2.33 -16.77 47.39
N ASN A 357 2.62 -17.27 48.59
CA ASN A 357 3.95 -17.26 49.20
C ASN A 357 4.48 -18.69 49.33
N PHE A 358 5.66 -18.97 48.78
CA PHE A 358 6.32 -20.27 48.91
C PHE A 358 7.82 -20.12 48.65
N SER A 359 8.62 -21.10 49.04
CA SER A 359 10.04 -21.12 48.68
C SER A 359 10.22 -21.73 47.29
N PHE A 360 10.82 -21.00 46.34
CA PHE A 360 11.12 -21.55 45.02
C PHE A 360 12.28 -22.57 45.05
N TYR A 361 13.05 -22.61 46.14
CA TYR A 361 14.04 -23.65 46.36
C TYR A 361 13.39 -25.04 46.50
N SER A 362 12.20 -25.10 47.11
CA SER A 362 11.39 -26.32 47.23
C SER A 362 9.90 -26.00 47.02
N PRO A 363 9.48 -25.74 45.76
CA PRO A 363 8.14 -25.28 45.47
C PRO A 363 7.11 -26.38 45.74
N PRO A 364 5.85 -26.01 46.06
CA PRO A 364 4.81 -26.98 46.44
C PRO A 364 4.45 -27.95 45.30
N PHE A 365 4.77 -27.59 44.05
CA PHE A 365 4.55 -28.35 42.83
C PHE A 365 5.79 -29.11 42.33
N ARG A 366 6.84 -29.25 43.16
CA ARG A 366 8.10 -29.92 42.77
C ARG A 366 7.92 -31.35 42.22
N CYS A 367 6.86 -32.05 42.65
CA CYS A 367 6.56 -33.43 42.28
C CYS A 367 5.66 -33.57 41.03
N CYS A 368 5.15 -32.47 40.47
CA CYS A 368 4.21 -32.49 39.34
C CYS A 368 4.92 -32.79 38.01
N ARG A 369 5.22 -34.06 37.75
CA ARG A 369 6.00 -34.51 36.56
C ARG A 369 5.29 -34.40 35.21
N ASN A 370 3.97 -34.12 35.21
CA ASN A 370 3.18 -33.93 34.00
C ASN A 370 2.81 -32.46 33.77
N LEU A 371 3.37 -31.53 34.55
CA LEU A 371 3.06 -30.12 34.45
C LEU A 371 3.60 -29.53 33.13
N ARG A 372 2.70 -28.99 32.31
CA ARG A 372 2.97 -28.42 30.98
C ARG A 372 2.82 -26.91 30.92
N PHE A 373 1.94 -26.34 31.74
CA PHE A 373 1.76 -24.90 31.89
C PHE A 373 1.96 -24.49 33.35
N LEU A 374 2.83 -23.50 33.58
CA LEU A 374 3.02 -22.88 34.89
C LEU A 374 2.86 -21.36 34.78
N GLY A 375 1.84 -20.82 35.45
CA GLY A 375 1.60 -19.39 35.61
C GLY A 375 1.87 -18.94 37.03
N LEU A 376 2.71 -17.94 37.22
CA LEU A 376 2.99 -17.31 38.51
C LEU A 376 2.72 -15.81 38.40
N ASP A 377 1.78 -15.30 39.19
CA ASP A 377 1.43 -13.88 39.25
C ASP A 377 1.55 -13.36 40.67
N SER A 378 2.29 -12.27 40.88
CA SER A 378 2.37 -11.58 42.17
C SER A 378 2.75 -12.49 43.36
N CYS A 379 3.44 -13.61 43.09
CA CYS A 379 3.87 -14.57 44.11
C CYS A 379 5.17 -14.12 44.77
N LYS A 380 5.40 -14.46 46.04
CA LYS A 380 6.62 -14.11 46.80
C LYS A 380 7.45 -15.33 47.15
N ASP A 381 8.76 -15.23 46.92
CA ASP A 381 9.72 -16.25 47.32
C ASP A 381 10.11 -16.10 48.79
N GLN A 382 9.85 -17.16 49.56
CA GLN A 382 10.36 -17.31 50.92
C GLN A 382 11.77 -17.90 50.86
N ARG A 383 12.77 -17.03 50.75
CA ARG A 383 14.18 -17.42 50.79
C ARG A 383 14.48 -18.09 52.13
N GLN A 384 14.94 -19.34 52.10
CA GLN A 384 15.55 -19.95 53.28
C GLN A 384 16.92 -19.30 53.51
N GLU A 385 17.19 -18.89 54.75
CA GLU A 385 18.54 -18.52 55.17
C GLU A 385 19.47 -19.72 54.94
N GLU A 386 20.64 -19.46 54.35
CA GLU A 386 21.62 -20.43 53.86
C GLU A 386 22.20 -21.31 54.99
N GLU A 387 21.47 -22.33 55.47
CA GLU A 387 22.02 -23.27 56.45
C GLU A 387 22.25 -24.71 55.94
N ASP A 388 21.70 -25.12 54.80
CA ASP A 388 21.94 -26.49 54.27
C ASP A 388 22.76 -26.51 52.98
N LYS A 389 24.07 -26.77 53.13
CA LYS A 389 25.00 -27.19 52.08
C LYS A 389 24.76 -28.65 51.63
N GLN A 390 23.50 -29.05 51.49
CA GLN A 390 23.11 -30.32 50.88
C GLN A 390 22.34 -30.02 49.59
N GLY A 391 22.76 -30.69 48.51
CA GLY A 391 22.48 -30.30 47.13
C GLY A 391 21.01 -29.97 46.81
N ARG A 392 20.85 -29.06 45.84
CA ARG A 392 19.56 -28.56 45.37
C ARG A 392 18.58 -29.71 45.06
N PRO A 393 17.33 -29.69 45.58
CA PRO A 393 16.32 -30.69 45.27
C PRO A 393 16.06 -30.79 43.75
N VAL A 394 15.88 -32.01 43.23
CA VAL A 394 15.58 -32.22 41.81
C VAL A 394 14.17 -31.70 41.49
N MET A 395 14.09 -30.68 40.65
CA MET A 395 12.82 -30.10 40.18
C MET A 395 12.35 -30.77 38.88
N GLY A 396 11.81 -31.98 38.98
CA GLY A 396 11.46 -32.81 37.82
C GLY A 396 10.38 -32.21 36.90
N PHE A 397 9.57 -31.26 37.37
CA PHE A 397 8.49 -30.65 36.57
C PHE A 397 9.00 -29.82 35.38
N PHE A 398 10.24 -29.33 35.40
CA PHE A 398 10.81 -28.60 34.26
C PHE A 398 10.98 -29.46 33.01
N GLN A 399 11.07 -30.79 33.17
CA GLN A 399 11.18 -31.73 32.06
C GLN A 399 9.87 -31.84 31.26
N SER A 400 8.71 -31.55 31.85
CA SER A 400 7.41 -31.63 31.18
C SER A 400 6.86 -30.27 30.76
N LEU A 401 7.51 -29.17 31.16
CA LEU A 401 6.99 -27.81 31.02
C LEU A 401 7.13 -27.29 29.58
N TRP A 402 6.03 -26.79 29.02
CA TRP A 402 5.93 -26.25 27.65
C TRP A 402 5.73 -24.74 27.65
N VAL A 403 5.02 -24.22 28.65
CA VAL A 403 4.70 -22.81 28.78
C VAL A 403 4.99 -22.32 30.19
N LEU A 404 5.72 -21.21 30.26
CA LEU A 404 6.00 -20.49 31.50
C LEU A 404 5.46 -19.06 31.37
N ASP A 405 4.59 -18.67 32.29
CA ASP A 405 4.03 -17.31 32.40
C ASP A 405 4.37 -16.73 33.77
N VAL A 406 5.15 -15.65 33.79
CA VAL A 406 5.67 -15.00 35.00
C VAL A 406 5.27 -13.54 35.01
N ARG A 407 4.55 -13.11 36.05
CA ARG A 407 3.91 -11.80 36.09
C ARG A 407 4.05 -11.10 37.43
N ASN A 408 4.35 -9.80 37.41
CA ASN A 408 4.37 -8.95 38.60
C ASN A 408 5.25 -9.52 39.74
N MET A 409 6.40 -10.12 39.40
CA MET A 409 7.31 -10.77 40.35
C MET A 409 8.59 -9.97 40.51
N ASP A 410 8.95 -9.68 41.76
CA ASP A 410 10.12 -8.87 42.14
C ASP A 410 11.36 -9.70 42.50
N TRP A 411 11.28 -11.02 42.38
CA TRP A 411 12.38 -11.97 42.58
C TRP A 411 12.65 -12.78 41.31
N GLU A 412 13.85 -13.35 41.22
CA GLU A 412 14.32 -14.08 40.04
C GLU A 412 14.16 -15.58 40.25
N LEU A 413 13.73 -16.30 39.21
CA LEU A 413 13.82 -17.76 39.20
C LEU A 413 15.30 -18.14 39.14
N ASP A 414 15.85 -18.68 40.23
CA ASP A 414 17.22 -19.20 40.25
C ASP A 414 17.27 -20.46 39.36
N LEU A 415 17.68 -20.34 38.09
CA LEU A 415 17.76 -21.47 37.17
C LEU A 415 19.21 -21.94 37.08
N SER A 416 19.53 -23.13 37.60
CA SER A 416 20.85 -23.74 37.38
C SER A 416 20.97 -24.23 35.93
N GLN A 417 22.20 -24.46 35.45
CA GLN A 417 22.43 -24.97 34.08
C GLN A 417 21.64 -26.26 33.79
N ASP A 418 21.49 -27.14 34.79
CA ASP A 418 20.71 -28.38 34.66
C ASP A 418 19.22 -28.09 34.43
N ILE A 419 18.66 -27.08 35.12
CA ILE A 419 17.26 -26.68 34.92
C ILE A 419 17.09 -26.04 33.54
N THR A 420 18.02 -25.20 33.11
CA THR A 420 17.97 -24.59 31.77
C THR A 420 18.04 -25.65 30.67
N TRP A 421 18.85 -26.71 30.84
CA TRP A 421 18.82 -27.86 29.93
C TRP A 421 17.45 -28.53 29.93
N GLN A 422 16.88 -28.86 31.09
CA GLN A 422 15.57 -29.52 31.15
C GLN A 422 14.49 -28.69 30.42
N MET A 423 14.50 -27.37 30.61
CA MET A 423 13.60 -26.45 29.90
C MET A 423 13.87 -26.42 28.39
N ALA A 424 15.13 -26.45 27.96
CA ALA A 424 15.52 -26.35 26.55
C ALA A 424 14.91 -27.42 25.65
N ILE A 425 14.60 -28.60 26.20
CA ILE A 425 14.03 -29.72 25.45
C ILE A 425 12.58 -29.44 25.06
N ASN A 426 11.77 -28.87 25.96
CA ASN A 426 10.32 -28.90 25.83
C ASN A 426 9.64 -27.52 25.86
N MET A 427 10.37 -26.47 26.25
CA MET A 427 9.83 -25.13 26.33
C MET A 427 9.48 -24.58 24.95
N ARG A 428 8.24 -24.15 24.78
CA ARG A 428 7.67 -23.65 23.52
C ARG A 428 7.24 -22.19 23.63
N GLU A 429 6.76 -21.75 24.79
CA GLU A 429 6.39 -20.36 25.03
C GLU A 429 6.88 -19.85 26.39
N VAL A 430 7.47 -18.66 26.41
CA VAL A 430 7.86 -17.98 27.65
C VAL A 430 7.29 -16.57 27.63
N HIS A 431 6.57 -16.22 28.69
CA HIS A 431 5.91 -14.94 28.87
C HIS A 431 6.35 -14.34 30.21
N ILE A 432 6.89 -13.13 30.17
CA ILE A 432 7.33 -12.37 31.33
C ILE A 432 6.64 -11.01 31.24
N LYS A 433 5.87 -10.60 32.25
CA LYS A 433 5.22 -9.28 32.31
C LYS A 433 5.49 -8.63 33.67
N LYS A 434 6.15 -7.47 33.71
CA LYS A 434 6.54 -6.83 34.99
C LYS A 434 7.27 -7.80 35.94
N GLY A 435 8.14 -8.64 35.39
CA GLY A 435 8.98 -9.58 36.12
C GLY A 435 10.46 -9.20 36.01
N LYS A 436 11.32 -9.77 36.86
CA LYS A 436 12.78 -9.73 36.65
C LYS A 436 13.20 -10.72 35.56
N ILE A 437 14.11 -10.28 34.70
CA ILE A 437 14.74 -11.10 33.64
C ILE A 437 15.85 -11.95 34.28
N TRP A 438 16.08 -13.16 33.77
CA TRP A 438 17.13 -14.07 34.25
C TRP A 438 18.53 -13.41 34.17
N ARG A 439 19.30 -13.42 35.27
CA ARG A 439 20.64 -12.78 35.38
C ARG A 439 21.73 -13.33 34.45
N SER A 440 21.60 -14.57 33.96
CA SER A 440 22.63 -15.17 33.11
C SER A 440 22.25 -15.04 31.62
N ASN A 441 22.86 -14.05 30.95
CA ASN A 441 22.66 -13.70 29.52
C ASN A 441 23.16 -14.76 28.50
N LEU A 442 23.06 -16.06 28.80
CA LEU A 442 23.48 -17.17 27.92
C LEU A 442 22.39 -18.23 27.70
N SER A 443 21.17 -18.01 28.20
CA SER A 443 20.14 -19.05 28.37
C SER A 443 19.06 -19.11 27.26
N TRP A 444 18.74 -18.01 26.56
CA TRP A 444 17.66 -18.04 25.54
C TRP A 444 18.02 -18.88 24.32
N ARG A 445 19.26 -18.75 23.81
CA ARG A 445 19.81 -19.60 22.75
C ARG A 445 19.75 -21.11 23.04
N GLN A 446 19.69 -21.50 24.32
CA GLN A 446 19.56 -22.91 24.68
C GLN A 446 18.13 -23.42 24.45
N LEU A 447 17.12 -22.55 24.54
CA LEU A 447 15.70 -22.88 24.31
C LEU A 447 15.38 -22.96 22.81
N LYS A 448 16.01 -23.90 22.10
CA LYS A 448 15.90 -24.06 20.65
C LYS A 448 14.48 -24.40 20.16
N ASN A 449 13.61 -24.87 21.05
CA ASN A 449 12.21 -25.18 20.76
C ASN A 449 11.24 -24.01 21.01
N LEU A 450 11.75 -22.85 21.46
CA LEU A 450 10.92 -21.69 21.74
C LEU A 450 10.33 -21.10 20.45
N ARG A 451 9.02 -20.91 20.44
CA ARG A 451 8.25 -20.30 19.35
C ARG A 451 7.75 -18.91 19.67
N LYS A 452 7.41 -18.65 20.94
CA LYS A 452 6.94 -17.33 21.39
C LYS A 452 7.73 -16.90 22.61
N LEU A 453 8.32 -15.71 22.51
CA LEU A 453 8.95 -15.03 23.63
C LEU A 453 8.31 -13.67 23.82
N ARG A 454 7.72 -13.44 25.00
CA ARG A 454 7.16 -12.15 25.40
C ARG A 454 7.82 -11.66 26.67
N VAL A 455 8.37 -10.47 26.64
CA VAL A 455 9.04 -9.84 27.78
C VAL A 455 8.58 -8.40 27.86
N ILE A 456 7.49 -8.21 28.59
CA ILE A 456 6.71 -6.98 28.62
C ILE A 456 6.98 -6.20 29.90
N GLY A 457 7.52 -4.98 29.77
CA GLY A 457 7.78 -4.06 30.88
C GLY A 457 8.58 -4.68 32.04
N PRO A 458 9.76 -5.29 31.78
CA PRO A 458 10.54 -5.95 32.82
C PRO A 458 11.02 -5.00 33.92
N ILE A 459 11.17 -5.51 35.15
CA ILE A 459 11.61 -4.73 36.32
C ILE A 459 13.14 -4.53 36.32
N SER A 460 13.88 -5.50 35.78
CA SER A 460 15.34 -5.42 35.61
C SER A 460 15.69 -5.00 34.18
N SER A 461 16.89 -4.45 33.99
CA SER A 461 17.42 -4.16 32.66
C SER A 461 17.63 -5.44 31.86
N TRP A 462 17.34 -5.40 30.56
CA TRP A 462 17.73 -6.47 29.63
C TRP A 462 19.18 -6.22 29.19
N GLU A 463 20.11 -7.03 29.68
CA GLU A 463 21.51 -6.99 29.28
C GLU A 463 21.71 -7.89 28.05
N THR A 464 21.75 -7.31 26.85
CA THR A 464 21.84 -8.08 25.60
C THR A 464 23.28 -8.51 25.30
N GLY A 465 23.45 -9.78 24.91
CA GLY A 465 24.65 -10.25 24.20
C GLY A 465 24.49 -10.11 22.69
N LYS A 466 25.59 -9.94 21.93
CA LYS A 466 25.52 -9.75 20.45
C LYS A 466 24.82 -10.90 19.69
N ASP A 467 24.80 -12.12 20.25
CA ASP A 467 24.35 -13.35 19.59
C ASP A 467 23.23 -14.10 20.36
N GLU A 468 22.38 -13.37 21.09
CA GLU A 468 21.39 -13.96 22.00
C GLU A 468 20.37 -14.91 21.33
N PHE A 469 20.03 -14.64 20.05
CA PHE A 469 19.04 -15.39 19.27
C PHE A 469 19.64 -16.27 18.16
N MET A 470 20.97 -16.45 18.12
CA MET A 470 21.68 -17.06 16.99
C MET A 470 21.31 -18.51 16.66
N ASP A 471 20.59 -19.22 17.53
CA ASP A 471 20.14 -20.62 17.33
C ASP A 471 18.62 -20.80 17.48
N MET A 472 17.85 -19.70 17.56
CA MET A 472 16.41 -19.75 17.83
C MET A 472 15.59 -19.93 16.54
N VAL A 473 15.90 -21.00 15.80
CA VAL A 473 15.38 -21.29 14.45
C VAL A 473 13.88 -21.63 14.39
N LYS A 474 13.21 -21.79 15.54
CA LYS A 474 11.76 -22.02 15.63
C LYS A 474 11.00 -20.80 16.18
N LEU A 475 11.69 -19.72 16.53
CA LEU A 475 11.06 -18.52 17.07
C LEU A 475 10.19 -17.88 15.99
N GLU A 476 8.92 -17.64 16.31
CA GLU A 476 7.92 -17.07 15.40
C GLU A 476 7.45 -15.68 15.87
N LEU A 477 7.40 -15.45 17.19
CA LEU A 477 6.98 -14.20 17.80
C LEU A 477 7.97 -13.75 18.88
N LEU A 478 8.44 -12.51 18.75
CA LEU A 478 9.23 -11.80 19.75
C LEU A 478 8.52 -10.50 20.11
N ASP A 479 8.16 -10.36 21.38
CA ASP A 479 7.51 -9.17 21.94
C ASP A 479 8.34 -8.65 23.11
N LEU A 480 8.89 -7.46 22.97
CA LEU A 480 9.73 -6.81 23.99
C LEU A 480 9.06 -5.57 24.57
N SER A 481 7.72 -5.48 24.47
CA SER A 481 7.00 -4.23 24.70
C SER A 481 7.23 -3.62 26.08
N GLY A 482 7.28 -2.29 26.18
CA GLY A 482 7.48 -1.56 27.43
C GLY A 482 8.90 -1.69 28.01
N ASN A 483 9.84 -2.27 27.28
CA ASN A 483 11.22 -2.35 27.73
C ASN A 483 12.00 -1.07 27.44
N ASN A 484 11.88 -0.12 28.38
CA ASN A 484 12.56 1.18 28.30
C ASN A 484 14.08 1.12 28.52
N THR A 485 14.62 -0.02 28.95
CA THR A 485 16.05 -0.16 29.26
C THR A 485 16.90 -0.60 28.08
N ILE A 486 16.28 -1.23 27.06
CA ILE A 486 17.00 -1.69 25.87
C ILE A 486 17.42 -0.48 25.05
N GLN A 487 18.73 -0.33 24.83
CA GLN A 487 19.30 0.69 23.95
C GLN A 487 19.56 0.15 22.54
N VAL A 488 19.98 -1.12 22.46
CA VAL A 488 20.33 -1.81 21.21
C VAL A 488 19.53 -3.10 21.11
N LEU A 489 18.81 -3.26 20.00
CA LEU A 489 18.09 -4.49 19.68
C LEU A 489 19.10 -5.63 19.43
N PRO A 490 18.95 -6.81 20.06
CA PRO A 490 19.76 -7.99 19.77
C PRO A 490 19.72 -8.40 18.29
N SER A 491 20.80 -9.03 17.82
CA SER A 491 20.78 -9.66 16.50
C SER A 491 19.76 -10.79 16.46
N LEU A 492 18.84 -10.74 15.49
CA LEU A 492 17.82 -11.76 15.23
C LEU A 492 18.17 -12.61 13.99
N CYS A 493 19.43 -12.58 13.52
CA CYS A 493 19.85 -13.25 12.27
C CYS A 493 19.67 -14.77 12.29
N GLY A 494 19.71 -15.40 13.48
CA GLY A 494 19.47 -16.83 13.66
C GLY A 494 17.99 -17.21 13.77
N ALA A 495 17.09 -16.24 13.96
CA ALA A 495 15.66 -16.46 14.11
C ALA A 495 14.95 -16.48 12.74
N ASN A 496 15.36 -17.41 11.87
CA ASN A 496 14.93 -17.48 10.46
C ASN A 496 13.43 -17.73 10.23
N THR A 497 12.69 -18.09 11.27
CA THR A 497 11.23 -18.31 11.23
C THR A 497 10.45 -17.17 11.87
N LEU A 498 11.13 -16.12 12.35
CA LEU A 498 10.46 -15.02 13.06
C LEU A 498 9.52 -14.30 12.10
N LYS A 499 8.24 -14.25 12.46
CA LYS A 499 7.16 -13.62 11.67
C LYS A 499 6.72 -12.30 12.29
N THR A 500 6.74 -12.18 13.62
CA THR A 500 6.22 -11.01 14.33
C THR A 500 7.25 -10.45 15.31
N LEU A 501 7.56 -9.16 15.17
CA LEU A 501 8.39 -8.39 16.09
C LEU A 501 7.59 -7.21 16.65
N VAL A 502 7.43 -7.16 17.98
CA VAL A 502 6.72 -6.08 18.69
C VAL A 502 7.68 -5.38 19.63
N LEU A 503 7.84 -4.07 19.44
CA LEU A 503 8.75 -3.20 20.19
C LEU A 503 8.00 -1.98 20.78
N ASP A 504 6.69 -2.11 20.97
CA ASP A 504 5.84 -1.03 21.50
C ASP A 504 6.33 -0.58 22.87
N GLY A 505 6.43 0.72 23.13
CA GLY A 505 6.91 1.27 24.39
C GLY A 505 8.39 1.02 24.68
N CYS A 506 9.21 0.65 23.70
CA CYS A 506 10.67 0.52 23.86
C CYS A 506 11.38 1.87 23.65
N ALA A 507 11.06 2.86 24.49
CA ALA A 507 11.50 4.25 24.26
C ALA A 507 13.02 4.47 24.41
N GLY A 508 13.73 3.53 25.03
CA GLY A 508 15.19 3.56 25.20
C GLY A 508 15.99 3.21 23.94
N LEU A 509 15.37 2.56 22.94
CA LEU A 509 16.05 2.09 21.74
C LEU A 509 16.61 3.27 20.92
N GLU A 510 17.83 3.14 20.42
CA GLU A 510 18.46 4.16 19.57
C GLU A 510 18.24 3.87 18.08
N HIS A 511 18.31 2.59 17.69
CA HIS A 511 18.20 2.13 16.30
C HIS A 511 17.52 0.76 16.20
N VAL A 512 16.88 0.50 15.06
CA VAL A 512 16.32 -0.81 14.67
C VAL A 512 16.87 -1.20 13.29
N GLY A 513 17.59 -2.33 13.20
CA GLY A 513 18.17 -2.90 11.96
C GLY A 513 19.41 -2.18 11.37
N PRO A 514 19.95 -2.63 10.21
CA PRO A 514 19.55 -3.79 9.41
C PRO A 514 20.36 -5.06 9.73
N GLU A 515 21.44 -4.93 10.51
CA GLU A 515 22.30 -6.04 10.91
C GLU A 515 21.54 -6.95 11.87
N GLY A 516 20.90 -7.99 11.31
CA GLY A 516 20.31 -9.06 12.09
C GLY A 516 18.79 -9.20 12.03
N LEU A 517 18.06 -8.52 11.13
CA LEU A 517 16.62 -8.81 10.95
C LEU A 517 16.38 -9.90 9.90
N PRO A 518 15.54 -10.93 10.18
CA PRO A 518 15.34 -12.05 9.26
C PRO A 518 14.35 -11.71 8.12
N PRO A 519 14.59 -12.18 6.87
CA PRO A 519 13.67 -11.96 5.75
C PRO A 519 12.27 -12.60 5.91
N SER A 520 12.10 -13.46 6.91
CA SER A 520 10.83 -14.11 7.26
C SER A 520 9.83 -13.19 7.93
N LEU A 521 10.24 -12.00 8.39
CA LEU A 521 9.39 -11.08 9.14
C LEU A 521 8.18 -10.66 8.30
N GLU A 522 6.97 -10.89 8.84
CA GLU A 522 5.68 -10.60 8.20
C GLU A 522 5.01 -9.36 8.85
N SER A 523 5.25 -9.13 10.14
CA SER A 523 4.67 -8.04 10.93
C SER A 523 5.68 -7.37 11.86
N PHE A 524 5.66 -6.04 11.89
CA PHE A 524 6.45 -5.18 12.78
C PHE A 524 5.55 -4.14 13.44
N SER A 525 5.68 -3.97 14.75
CA SER A 525 5.00 -2.91 15.51
C SER A 525 5.97 -2.14 16.39
N PHE A 526 5.86 -0.81 16.33
CA PHE A 526 6.50 0.11 17.25
C PHE A 526 5.55 1.27 17.57
N ASP A 527 4.95 1.23 18.75
CA ASP A 527 4.17 2.35 19.33
C ASP A 527 4.96 3.03 20.45
N ALA A 528 5.40 4.27 20.27
CA ALA A 528 6.11 5.01 21.33
C ALA A 528 5.19 5.52 22.46
N GLY A 529 3.86 5.43 22.31
CA GLY A 529 2.88 6.00 23.21
C GLY A 529 2.72 7.53 23.06
N ALA A 530 1.75 8.09 23.79
CA ALA A 530 1.58 9.54 23.90
C ALA A 530 2.64 10.09 24.87
N GLY A 531 3.40 11.11 24.45
CA GLY A 531 4.39 11.79 25.28
C GLY A 531 3.80 12.65 26.41
N GLU A 532 2.65 12.24 26.97
CA GLU A 532 1.88 13.01 27.96
C GLU A 532 2.39 12.79 29.40
N ASP A 533 3.10 11.69 29.67
CA ASP A 533 3.87 11.52 30.89
C ASP A 533 5.29 12.03 30.65
N GLY A 534 5.52 13.32 30.95
CA GLY A 534 6.71 14.10 30.59
C GLY A 534 8.07 13.65 31.16
N ASN A 535 8.43 12.37 31.08
CA ASN A 535 9.72 11.88 31.58
C ASN A 535 10.46 10.88 30.69
N ILE A 536 9.87 10.33 29.62
CA ILE A 536 10.58 9.42 28.70
C ILE A 536 10.31 9.80 27.24
N THR A 537 11.24 10.54 26.64
CA THR A 537 11.23 10.82 25.20
C THR A 537 11.81 9.64 24.43
N CYS A 538 11.10 9.14 23.42
CA CYS A 538 11.58 8.08 22.53
C CYS A 538 12.92 8.46 21.88
N LYS A 539 13.95 7.61 22.03
CA LYS A 539 15.31 7.85 21.53
C LYS A 539 15.56 7.35 20.11
N VAL A 540 14.61 6.61 19.53
CA VAL A 540 14.81 5.96 18.24
C VAL A 540 15.06 7.01 17.17
N SER A 541 16.23 6.91 16.53
CA SER A 541 16.68 7.83 15.49
C SER A 541 16.71 7.19 14.10
N ARG A 542 16.73 5.86 14.02
CA ARG A 542 16.77 5.11 12.77
C ARG A 542 15.96 3.82 12.88
N ILE A 543 15.07 3.60 11.91
CA ILE A 543 14.39 2.31 11.72
C ILE A 543 14.68 1.84 10.30
N THR A 544 15.31 0.68 10.17
CA THR A 544 15.50 0.02 8.88
C THR A 544 15.04 -1.43 8.98
N LEU A 545 14.09 -1.77 8.12
CA LEU A 545 13.57 -3.13 7.90
C LEU A 545 13.94 -3.60 6.48
N ALA A 546 15.00 -3.01 5.92
CA ALA A 546 15.42 -3.28 4.56
C ALA A 546 15.72 -4.77 4.35
N GLY A 547 15.20 -5.35 3.27
CA GLY A 547 15.37 -6.76 2.96
C GLY A 547 14.38 -7.72 3.66
N CYS A 548 13.50 -7.21 4.53
CA CYS A 548 12.39 -8.00 5.09
C CYS A 548 11.29 -8.21 4.02
N ALA A 549 11.56 -9.07 3.04
CA ALA A 549 10.76 -9.20 1.82
C ALA A 549 9.32 -9.70 2.04
N LYS A 550 9.04 -10.34 3.18
CA LYS A 550 7.70 -10.79 3.57
C LYS A 550 6.94 -9.78 4.43
N LEU A 551 7.55 -8.65 4.80
CA LEU A 551 6.93 -7.68 5.69
C LEU A 551 5.76 -7.01 4.98
N LEU A 552 4.55 -7.30 5.45
CA LEU A 552 3.29 -6.77 4.95
C LEU A 552 2.70 -5.76 5.94
N ASP A 553 2.70 -6.12 7.23
CA ASP A 553 2.10 -5.35 8.30
C ASP A 553 3.17 -4.50 9.01
N PHE A 554 3.25 -3.23 8.64
CA PHE A 554 4.11 -2.25 9.30
C PHE A 554 3.26 -1.26 10.12
N LYS A 555 3.50 -1.21 11.43
CA LYS A 555 2.86 -0.25 12.34
C LYS A 555 3.90 0.60 13.04
N LEU A 556 3.77 1.91 12.85
CA LEU A 556 4.51 2.92 13.58
C LEU A 556 3.49 3.86 14.20
N LEU A 557 3.45 3.97 15.53
CA LEU A 557 2.47 4.75 16.28
C LEU A 557 3.17 5.57 17.39
N GLY A 558 2.46 6.56 17.92
CA GLY A 558 2.94 7.39 19.03
C GLY A 558 3.94 8.48 18.63
N SER A 559 4.51 9.14 19.63
CA SER A 559 5.46 10.25 19.40
C SER A 559 6.90 9.74 19.24
N VAL A 560 7.45 9.86 18.02
CA VAL A 560 8.84 9.44 17.69
C VAL A 560 9.64 10.66 17.21
N PRO A 561 9.86 11.66 18.09
CA PRO A 561 10.38 12.96 17.68
C PRO A 561 11.83 12.90 17.20
N ASN A 562 12.61 11.89 17.59
CA ASN A 562 14.02 11.77 17.23
C ASN A 562 14.28 10.97 15.94
N LEU A 563 13.26 10.39 15.31
CA LEU A 563 13.42 9.58 14.11
C LEU A 563 13.94 10.45 12.95
N VAL A 564 15.11 10.13 12.42
CA VAL A 564 15.78 10.84 11.30
C VAL A 564 15.71 10.05 10.01
N GLU A 565 15.75 8.72 10.07
CA GLU A 565 15.75 7.83 8.90
C GLU A 565 14.75 6.68 9.07
N LEU A 566 13.95 6.45 8.03
CA LEU A 566 13.09 5.28 7.87
C LEU A 566 13.44 4.57 6.54
N ASP A 567 13.80 3.30 6.62
CA ASP A 567 14.12 2.48 5.45
C ASP A 567 13.30 1.18 5.43
N LEU A 568 12.36 1.09 4.49
CA LEU A 568 11.54 -0.10 4.24
C LEU A 568 11.86 -0.73 2.88
N SER A 569 13.07 -0.51 2.36
CA SER A 569 13.47 -1.00 1.04
C SER A 569 13.36 -2.51 0.91
N GLY A 570 12.83 -2.98 -0.21
CA GLY A 570 12.66 -4.41 -0.50
C GLY A 570 11.59 -5.11 0.35
N THR A 571 10.74 -4.37 1.08
CA THR A 571 9.61 -4.94 1.82
C THR A 571 8.38 -5.11 0.93
N ALA A 572 7.40 -5.89 1.41
CA ALA A 572 6.10 -6.07 0.76
C ALA A 572 5.02 -5.09 1.28
N VAL A 573 5.41 -4.06 2.04
CA VAL A 573 4.49 -3.08 2.61
C VAL A 573 3.71 -2.38 1.49
N LYS A 574 2.38 -2.45 1.58
CA LYS A 574 1.46 -1.91 0.58
C LYS A 574 1.14 -0.44 0.82
N ILE A 575 0.94 -0.06 2.08
CA ILE A 575 0.58 1.29 2.51
C ILE A 575 1.53 1.69 3.65
N LEU A 576 2.20 2.82 3.49
CA LEU A 576 2.97 3.45 4.58
C LEU A 576 2.12 4.56 5.21
N ASP A 577 1.60 4.34 6.43
CA ASP A 577 0.82 5.35 7.15
C ASP A 577 1.68 6.16 8.14
N LEU A 578 1.77 7.47 7.90
CA LEU A 578 2.47 8.46 8.73
C LEU A 578 1.51 9.57 9.23
N LYS A 579 0.19 9.32 9.30
CA LYS A 579 -0.81 10.29 9.81
C LYS A 579 -0.53 10.72 11.25
N LYS A 580 -1.28 11.76 11.71
CA LYS A 580 -1.14 12.48 13.00
C LYS A 580 -0.95 11.62 14.26
N VAL A 581 -1.32 10.34 14.25
CA VAL A 581 -1.06 9.39 15.36
C VAL A 581 0.45 9.20 15.56
N VAL A 582 1.26 9.42 14.52
CA VAL A 582 2.72 9.35 14.54
C VAL A 582 3.33 10.76 14.51
N GLN A 583 4.05 11.16 15.56
CA GLN A 583 4.78 12.44 15.56
C GLN A 583 6.24 12.24 15.14
N VAL A 584 6.50 12.27 13.82
CA VAL A 584 7.84 12.11 13.21
C VAL A 584 8.44 13.44 12.77
N GLN A 585 8.47 14.44 13.66
CA GLN A 585 8.79 15.83 13.30
C GLN A 585 10.20 16.02 12.70
N ASN A 586 11.17 15.18 13.08
CA ASN A 586 12.56 15.27 12.62
C ASN A 586 12.92 14.28 11.51
N LEU A 587 11.96 13.56 10.91
CA LEU A 587 12.26 12.57 9.87
C LEU A 587 12.78 13.28 8.61
N ARG A 588 14.03 12.99 8.25
CA ARG A 588 14.74 13.64 7.14
C ARG A 588 14.89 12.75 5.92
N ARG A 589 14.93 11.43 6.11
CA ARG A 589 15.29 10.47 5.05
C ARG A 589 14.31 9.30 5.04
N ILE A 590 13.71 9.03 3.88
CA ILE A 590 12.82 7.90 3.65
C ILE A 590 13.32 7.09 2.45
N PHE A 591 13.53 5.80 2.65
CA PHE A 591 13.94 4.85 1.61
C PHE A 591 12.88 3.76 1.42
N LEU A 592 12.34 3.68 0.21
CA LEU A 592 11.30 2.76 -0.25
C LEU A 592 11.73 2.16 -1.59
N THR A 593 12.97 1.66 -1.65
CA THR A 593 13.55 1.15 -2.90
C THR A 593 13.24 -0.32 -3.09
N GLY A 594 12.81 -0.74 -4.29
CA GLY A 594 12.41 -2.13 -4.56
C GLY A 594 11.11 -2.57 -3.87
N CYS A 595 10.26 -1.63 -3.46
CA CYS A 595 8.98 -1.89 -2.78
C CYS A 595 7.87 -2.16 -3.81
N LYS A 596 7.85 -3.38 -4.36
CA LYS A 596 7.00 -3.78 -5.50
C LYS A 596 5.50 -3.69 -5.24
N GLN A 597 5.09 -3.84 -3.99
CA GLN A 597 3.68 -3.83 -3.59
C GLN A 597 3.21 -2.47 -3.09
N LEU A 598 4.11 -1.48 -2.97
CA LEU A 598 3.78 -0.17 -2.44
C LEU A 598 2.79 0.54 -3.36
N ARG A 599 1.61 0.86 -2.84
CA ARG A 599 0.53 1.57 -3.54
C ARG A 599 0.32 2.97 -3.00
N SER A 600 0.52 3.19 -1.70
CA SER A 600 0.29 4.51 -1.11
C SER A 600 1.22 4.87 0.04
N ILE A 601 1.46 6.18 0.17
CA ILE A 601 2.06 6.79 1.35
C ILE A 601 1.08 7.84 1.88
N VAL A 602 0.68 7.67 3.13
CA VAL A 602 -0.27 8.55 3.79
C VAL A 602 0.48 9.50 4.71
N TRP A 603 0.50 10.78 4.37
CA TRP A 603 1.32 11.78 5.05
C TRP A 603 0.59 12.51 6.19
N PRO A 604 1.30 13.16 7.12
CA PRO A 604 0.71 14.12 8.04
C PRO A 604 -0.04 15.24 7.31
N ALA A 605 -1.11 15.75 7.90
CA ALA A 605 -1.94 16.81 7.30
C ALA A 605 -1.16 18.08 6.91
N ASN A 606 -0.07 18.38 7.63
CA ASN A 606 0.78 19.54 7.39
C ASN A 606 2.05 19.21 6.59
N GLY A 607 2.11 18.03 5.96
CA GLY A 607 3.30 17.53 5.25
C GLY A 607 4.53 17.31 6.13
N MET A 608 5.66 17.08 5.48
CA MET A 608 6.97 16.76 6.07
C MET A 608 7.98 17.88 5.79
N GLN A 609 8.03 18.89 6.67
CA GLN A 609 8.88 20.08 6.51
C GLN A 609 10.39 19.78 6.62
N GLN A 610 10.75 18.77 7.41
CA GLN A 610 12.14 18.40 7.66
C GLN A 610 12.67 17.35 6.67
N LEU A 611 11.85 16.88 5.73
CA LEU A 611 12.30 15.91 4.74
C LEU A 611 13.39 16.53 3.86
N ARG A 612 14.45 15.76 3.63
CA ARG A 612 15.63 16.13 2.83
C ARG A 612 15.93 15.11 1.73
N LEU A 613 15.60 13.84 1.95
CA LEU A 613 15.77 12.78 0.97
C LEU A 613 14.56 11.84 0.94
N LEU A 614 14.00 11.64 -0.25
CA LEU A 614 12.95 10.66 -0.52
C LEU A 614 13.37 9.80 -1.69
N CYS A 615 13.54 8.49 -1.47
CA CYS A 615 13.84 7.53 -2.52
C CYS A 615 12.72 6.50 -2.60
N ILE A 616 12.00 6.44 -3.73
CA ILE A 616 10.92 5.50 -3.98
C ILE A 616 11.24 4.72 -5.25
N ASP A 617 11.14 3.39 -5.22
CA ASP A 617 11.24 2.56 -6.41
C ASP A 617 10.27 1.38 -6.30
N THR A 618 9.23 1.37 -7.15
CA THR A 618 8.20 0.32 -7.18
C THR A 618 8.44 -0.74 -8.27
N ARG A 619 9.62 -0.76 -8.92
CA ARG A 619 9.92 -1.70 -10.02
C ARG A 619 10.22 -3.12 -9.55
N GLN A 620 10.08 -4.08 -10.46
CA GLN A 620 10.11 -5.52 -10.18
C GLN A 620 11.52 -6.14 -10.12
N GLU A 621 12.56 -5.48 -10.65
CA GLU A 621 13.93 -6.03 -10.74
C GLU A 621 14.87 -5.55 -9.62
N VAL A 622 15.64 -6.51 -9.09
CA VAL A 622 16.60 -6.34 -8.00
C VAL A 622 17.89 -5.74 -8.58
N ALA A 623 17.94 -4.42 -8.68
CA ALA A 623 19.16 -3.75 -8.31
C ALA A 623 18.97 -3.34 -6.85
N LEU A 624 19.58 -4.09 -5.92
CA LEU A 624 20.06 -3.46 -4.70
C LEU A 624 20.72 -2.17 -5.18
N PHE A 625 20.20 -1.01 -4.77
CA PHE A 625 21.00 0.21 -4.75
C PHE A 625 22.28 -0.18 -4.00
N ARG A 626 23.31 -0.60 -4.75
CA ARG A 626 24.59 -1.05 -4.19
C ARG A 626 25.03 0.09 -3.29
N GLU A 627 25.58 -0.24 -2.12
CA GLU A 627 26.09 0.70 -1.12
C GLU A 627 26.92 1.85 -1.74
N THR A 628 27.57 1.61 -2.89
CA THR A 628 28.24 2.62 -3.72
C THR A 628 27.39 3.81 -4.17
N SER A 629 26.05 3.72 -4.15
CA SER A 629 25.12 4.78 -4.55
C SER A 629 24.46 5.49 -3.37
N ARG A 630 24.35 4.83 -2.20
CA ARG A 630 23.96 5.46 -0.93
C ARG A 630 24.93 6.59 -0.58
N ASP A 631 26.22 6.40 -0.80
CA ASP A 631 27.24 7.44 -0.56
C ASP A 631 27.36 8.46 -1.70
N SER A 632 27.05 8.08 -2.96
CA SER A 632 27.11 9.01 -4.10
C SER A 632 25.93 10.00 -4.17
N LEU A 633 24.75 9.60 -3.71
CA LEU A 633 23.57 10.48 -3.54
C LEU A 633 23.71 11.38 -2.30
N VAL A 634 24.61 11.00 -1.38
CA VAL A 634 24.95 11.72 -0.14
C VAL A 634 26.20 12.58 -0.33
N CYS A 635 26.78 12.63 -1.55
CA CYS A 635 27.94 13.47 -1.84
C CYS A 635 27.66 14.95 -1.51
N GLN A 636 28.49 15.41 -0.57
CA GLN A 636 28.69 16.74 0.00
C GLN A 636 28.09 17.94 -0.76
N GLU A 637 27.45 18.80 0.04
CA GLU A 637 26.95 20.15 -0.25
C GLU A 637 25.54 20.27 -0.89
N GLN A 638 24.50 20.26 -0.03
CA GLN A 638 23.46 21.31 0.03
C GLN A 638 22.40 21.00 1.09
N GLU A 639 22.64 21.41 2.35
CA GLU A 639 21.69 21.26 3.47
C GLU A 639 20.37 22.06 3.30
N ARG A 640 20.20 22.81 2.21
CA ARG A 640 19.09 23.74 1.99
C ARG A 640 17.95 23.19 1.10
N CYS A 641 18.13 22.07 0.40
CA CYS A 641 17.18 21.58 -0.61
C CYS A 641 16.72 20.13 -0.35
N CYS A 642 15.44 19.84 -0.57
CA CYS A 642 14.94 18.46 -0.50
C CYS A 642 15.09 17.74 -1.85
N HIS A 643 15.67 16.54 -1.84
CA HIS A 643 15.85 15.71 -3.03
C HIS A 643 14.89 14.52 -3.01
N ALA A 644 14.12 14.36 -4.07
CA ALA A 644 13.20 13.25 -4.25
C ALA A 644 13.51 12.52 -5.57
N HIS A 645 13.77 11.21 -5.48
CA HIS A 645 13.96 10.31 -6.61
C HIS A 645 12.89 9.23 -6.56
N VAL A 646 12.00 9.24 -7.55
CA VAL A 646 10.78 8.43 -7.54
C VAL A 646 10.69 7.63 -8.84
N TRP A 647 10.85 6.31 -8.76
CA TRP A 647 10.54 5.37 -9.84
C TRP A 647 9.21 4.70 -9.55
N ILE A 648 8.23 4.96 -10.41
CA ILE A 648 6.91 4.33 -10.31
C ILE A 648 6.52 3.66 -11.62
N THR A 649 5.83 2.52 -11.47
CA THR A 649 5.34 1.71 -12.58
C THR A 649 3.88 2.03 -12.93
N ASP A 650 3.11 2.51 -11.95
CA ASP A 650 1.70 2.90 -12.08
C ASP A 650 1.51 4.38 -11.76
N ILE A 651 0.94 5.14 -12.71
CA ILE A 651 0.78 6.59 -12.59
C ILE A 651 -0.20 7.00 -11.47
N ARG A 652 -1.08 6.11 -11.02
CA ARG A 652 -1.99 6.36 -9.88
C ARG A 652 -1.23 6.63 -8.59
N PHE A 653 0.04 6.19 -8.47
CA PHE A 653 0.88 6.46 -7.31
C PHE A 653 1.16 7.95 -7.08
N LEU A 654 1.01 8.81 -8.11
CA LEU A 654 1.13 10.27 -7.97
C LEU A 654 0.22 10.83 -6.87
N GLN A 655 -0.90 10.15 -6.57
CA GLN A 655 -1.78 10.46 -5.44
C GLN A 655 -1.05 10.56 -4.10
N SER A 656 0.02 9.77 -3.94
CA SER A 656 0.83 9.73 -2.72
C SER A 656 1.91 10.79 -2.65
N LEU A 657 2.13 11.59 -3.70
CA LEU A 657 3.17 12.63 -3.69
C LEU A 657 2.62 14.00 -3.30
N GLY A 658 1.31 14.22 -3.46
CA GLY A 658 0.62 15.47 -3.12
C GLY A 658 -0.17 15.40 -1.82
N LEU A 659 -0.31 16.54 -1.15
CA LEU A 659 -1.21 16.67 0.01
C LEU A 659 -2.67 16.51 -0.42
N THR A 660 -3.54 16.15 0.52
CA THR A 660 -4.99 15.99 0.28
C THR A 660 -5.68 17.26 -0.23
N SER A 661 -5.12 18.44 0.04
CA SER A 661 -5.56 19.71 -0.55
C SER A 661 -5.37 19.76 -2.07
N GLY A 662 -4.43 18.97 -2.62
CA GLY A 662 -4.15 18.89 -4.06
C GLY A 662 -3.30 20.03 -4.62
N GLU A 663 -2.73 20.89 -3.77
CA GLU A 663 -2.06 22.12 -4.19
C GLU A 663 -0.56 22.18 -3.83
N GLN A 664 -0.05 21.19 -3.10
CA GLN A 664 1.36 21.14 -2.67
C GLN A 664 1.86 19.68 -2.60
N PHE A 665 3.16 19.48 -2.83
CA PHE A 665 3.82 18.21 -2.54
C PHE A 665 3.88 17.96 -1.03
N CYS A 666 3.95 16.69 -0.63
CA CYS A 666 3.95 16.28 0.78
C CYS A 666 5.19 16.73 1.55
N TRP A 667 6.28 17.05 0.86
CA TRP A 667 7.47 17.70 1.42
C TRP A 667 7.43 19.19 1.07
N ILE A 668 7.07 20.03 2.04
CA ILE A 668 6.88 21.48 1.83
C ILE A 668 8.22 22.26 1.90
N SER A 669 9.34 21.56 1.77
CA SER A 669 10.67 22.17 1.74
C SER A 669 10.90 22.85 0.38
N ALA A 670 10.85 24.18 0.35
CA ALA A 670 11.34 24.97 -0.77
C ALA A 670 12.75 25.51 -0.45
N PRO A 671 13.75 25.36 -1.34
CA PRO A 671 13.71 24.68 -2.64
C PRO A 671 13.71 23.14 -2.56
N PHE A 672 13.23 22.47 -3.61
CA PHE A 672 13.32 21.01 -3.78
C PHE A 672 13.71 20.63 -5.21
N LYS A 673 14.28 19.43 -5.36
CA LYS A 673 14.55 18.76 -6.64
C LYS A 673 13.83 17.41 -6.66
N LEU A 674 12.95 17.19 -7.65
CA LEU A 674 12.18 15.97 -7.85
C LEU A 674 12.45 15.40 -9.25
N ASN A 675 13.01 14.19 -9.28
CA ASN A 675 13.13 13.37 -10.48
C ASN A 675 12.11 12.24 -10.41
N LEU A 676 11.10 12.28 -11.28
CA LEU A 676 10.05 11.29 -11.39
C LEU A 676 10.25 10.45 -12.65
N TYR A 677 10.45 9.16 -12.49
CA TYR A 677 10.62 8.19 -13.55
C TYR A 677 9.39 7.28 -13.63
N LEU A 678 8.65 7.41 -14.72
CA LEU A 678 7.48 6.59 -15.05
C LEU A 678 7.96 5.49 -16.01
N SER A 679 8.40 4.33 -15.50
CA SER A 679 8.82 3.21 -16.35
C SER A 679 8.90 1.88 -15.60
N CYS A 680 8.73 0.78 -16.34
CA CYS A 680 8.88 -0.58 -15.79
C CYS A 680 10.27 -1.18 -16.04
N THR A 681 11.17 -0.51 -16.76
CA THR A 681 12.50 -1.03 -17.10
C THR A 681 13.58 -0.34 -16.26
N SER A 682 14.54 -1.11 -15.76
CA SER A 682 15.76 -0.56 -15.20
C SER A 682 16.69 -0.20 -16.36
N LYS A 683 17.20 1.04 -16.40
CA LYS A 683 18.31 1.37 -17.29
C LYS A 683 19.57 0.72 -16.71
N GLU A 684 19.73 -0.59 -16.90
CA GLU A 684 21.04 -1.24 -16.97
C GLU A 684 21.31 -1.65 -18.42
N ASP A 685 22.42 -1.13 -18.93
CA ASP A 685 22.82 -1.11 -20.33
C ASP A 685 22.95 -2.50 -21.01
N GLY A 686 22.65 -2.52 -22.31
CA GLY A 686 23.65 -2.98 -23.28
C GLY A 686 24.02 -4.47 -23.34
N LYS A 687 23.14 -5.41 -22.94
CA LYS A 687 23.43 -6.86 -23.08
C LYS A 687 22.38 -7.76 -23.72
N ASN A 688 21.25 -7.22 -24.20
CA ASN A 688 20.22 -8.05 -24.85
C ASN A 688 19.94 -7.71 -26.33
N CYS A 689 21.00 -7.38 -27.08
CA CYS A 689 20.98 -7.50 -28.55
C CYS A 689 22.09 -8.45 -29.03
N ASN A 690 22.30 -9.58 -28.37
CA ASN A 690 23.20 -10.64 -28.87
C ASN A 690 22.40 -11.85 -29.33
N LYS A 691 21.82 -11.76 -30.53
CA LYS A 691 21.65 -12.92 -31.43
C LYS A 691 21.68 -12.41 -32.87
N LEU A 692 22.89 -12.11 -33.35
CA LEU A 692 23.39 -12.34 -34.71
C LEU A 692 24.60 -11.44 -34.93
N GLU A 693 25.79 -11.90 -34.55
CA GLU A 693 27.01 -11.68 -35.33
C GLU A 693 28.16 -12.54 -34.75
N GLU A 694 28.47 -13.63 -35.43
CA GLU A 694 29.83 -14.21 -35.45
C GLU A 694 30.38 -13.91 -36.84
N THR A 695 31.34 -12.99 -36.98
CA THR A 695 32.75 -13.33 -37.24
C THR A 695 33.64 -12.07 -37.44
N VAL A 696 34.69 -12.02 -36.61
CA VAL A 696 36.05 -11.45 -36.85
C VAL A 696 36.30 -9.93 -36.65
N CYS A 697 36.99 -9.66 -35.53
CA CYS A 697 37.77 -8.47 -35.10
C CYS A 697 39.07 -8.27 -35.96
N PRO A 698 40.07 -7.37 -35.67
CA PRO A 698 40.23 -6.43 -34.54
C PRO A 698 40.86 -5.04 -34.88
N LEU A 699 40.96 -4.19 -33.84
CA LEU A 699 41.94 -3.10 -33.58
C LEU A 699 41.33 -1.70 -33.39
N LEU A 700 41.09 -1.32 -32.13
CA LEU A 700 41.81 -0.24 -31.44
C LEU A 700 41.24 -0.04 -30.02
N ASN A 701 42.06 -0.42 -29.03
CA ASN A 701 41.90 -0.08 -27.63
C ASN A 701 42.72 1.20 -27.33
N ARG A 702 42.27 1.94 -26.29
CA ARG A 702 42.82 3.17 -25.64
C ARG A 702 42.30 4.46 -26.28
N THR A 703 41.67 5.42 -25.58
CA THR A 703 41.66 5.81 -24.15
C THR A 703 40.39 6.64 -23.88
N GLY A 704 40.02 6.82 -22.60
CA GLY A 704 38.66 7.13 -22.16
C GLY A 704 38.12 8.55 -22.38
N GLN A 705 36.81 8.61 -22.66
CA GLN A 705 35.87 9.64 -22.24
C GLN A 705 34.45 9.11 -22.47
N VAL A 706 33.61 9.25 -21.45
CA VAL A 706 32.21 8.81 -21.40
C VAL A 706 31.34 9.78 -22.21
N VAL A 707 30.24 9.26 -22.78
CA VAL A 707 29.27 9.84 -23.72
C VAL A 707 29.58 9.50 -25.19
N ARG A 708 28.97 8.42 -25.68
CA ARG A 708 28.94 8.04 -27.10
C ARG A 708 27.62 8.44 -27.74
N SER A 709 27.76 9.12 -28.87
CA SER A 709 26.78 9.55 -29.86
C SER A 709 25.89 8.39 -30.37
N PRO A 710 24.65 8.66 -30.84
CA PRO A 710 23.83 7.66 -31.51
C PRO A 710 24.27 7.53 -32.99
N THR A 711 25.11 6.54 -33.30
CA THR A 711 25.39 6.16 -34.69
C THR A 711 24.48 5.01 -35.13
N LEU A 712 23.75 5.28 -36.22
CA LEU A 712 23.27 4.36 -37.26
C LEU A 712 22.21 3.29 -36.90
N TYR A 713 20.95 3.70 -36.97
CA TYR A 713 19.88 2.87 -37.54
C TYR A 713 20.06 2.86 -39.07
N LYS A 714 20.73 1.84 -39.62
CA LYS A 714 20.71 1.52 -41.05
C LYS A 714 19.81 0.31 -41.26
N ASN A 715 18.90 0.43 -42.23
CA ASN A 715 17.97 -0.55 -42.80
C ASN A 715 16.62 -0.64 -42.05
N SER A 716 15.44 -0.38 -42.63
CA SER A 716 15.01 -0.40 -44.03
C SER A 716 13.93 0.65 -44.29
N ILE A 717 14.32 1.83 -44.78
CA ILE A 717 13.48 2.72 -45.58
C ILE A 717 14.34 3.07 -46.80
N SER A 718 13.84 2.75 -47.98
CA SER A 718 14.40 2.99 -49.32
C SER A 718 15.78 3.69 -49.39
N MET A 719 16.75 2.94 -49.94
CA MET A 719 18.08 3.36 -50.35
C MET A 719 18.01 4.37 -51.52
N ALA A 720 17.51 5.59 -51.26
CA ALA A 720 17.40 6.65 -52.27
C ALA A 720 17.72 8.08 -51.79
N CYS A 721 18.02 8.33 -50.50
CA CYS A 721 18.08 9.72 -50.00
C CYS A 721 19.31 10.05 -49.13
N CYS A 722 20.51 9.78 -49.66
CA CYS A 722 21.71 10.52 -49.25
C CYS A 722 22.45 10.86 -50.54
N ILE A 723 22.12 12.00 -51.15
CA ILE A 723 22.76 12.45 -52.39
C ILE A 723 23.68 13.67 -52.19
N TYR A 724 23.83 14.14 -50.95
CA TYR A 724 24.74 15.22 -50.56
C TYR A 724 25.90 14.66 -49.74
N ASN A 725 27.12 14.71 -50.29
CA ASN A 725 28.36 14.36 -49.55
C ASN A 725 28.95 15.58 -48.82
N ASP A 726 28.41 16.77 -49.10
CA ASP A 726 28.76 18.08 -48.58
C ASP A 726 28.03 18.41 -47.25
N ILE A 727 27.20 17.48 -46.76
CA ILE A 727 26.52 17.57 -45.47
C ILE A 727 26.91 16.35 -44.63
N SER A 728 28.01 16.47 -43.90
CA SER A 728 28.22 15.67 -42.71
C SER A 728 27.17 16.08 -41.69
N ILE A 729 26.13 15.25 -41.50
CA ILE A 729 25.10 15.45 -40.47
C ILE A 729 25.75 15.54 -39.06
N GLU A 730 26.98 15.04 -38.91
CA GLU A 730 27.79 15.11 -37.68
C GLU A 730 28.77 16.30 -37.61
N ASP A 731 29.08 16.98 -38.71
CA ASP A 731 30.12 18.03 -38.76
C ASP A 731 29.48 19.34 -39.25
N ARG A 732 28.95 20.14 -38.31
CA ARG A 732 28.85 21.63 -38.34
C ARG A 732 27.98 22.23 -37.22
N ALA A 733 28.06 21.68 -36.01
CA ALA A 733 27.71 22.40 -34.79
C ALA A 733 28.87 23.27 -34.23
N THR A 734 30.02 23.33 -34.91
CA THR A 734 31.27 23.90 -34.37
C THR A 734 31.89 25.05 -35.17
N GLU A 735 31.29 25.51 -36.28
CA GLU A 735 31.77 26.74 -36.93
C GLU A 735 30.97 27.97 -36.46
N ASN A 736 31.39 28.46 -35.30
CA ASN A 736 31.48 29.88 -34.91
C ASN A 736 30.20 30.75 -35.08
N ASP A 737 29.14 30.45 -34.32
CA ASP A 737 28.30 31.45 -33.64
C ASP A 737 27.49 30.79 -32.51
N GLY A 738 28.02 30.77 -31.29
CA GLY A 738 27.30 30.64 -29.99
C GLY A 738 26.23 29.56 -29.72
N SER A 739 25.88 28.67 -30.65
CA SER A 739 24.80 27.69 -30.48
C SER A 739 25.37 26.31 -30.15
N SER A 740 25.60 26.09 -28.85
CA SER A 740 25.74 24.74 -28.30
C SER A 740 24.56 23.90 -28.78
N ALA A 741 24.82 22.74 -29.41
CA ALA A 741 23.79 21.71 -29.58
C ALA A 741 23.10 21.51 -28.21
N LEU A 742 21.85 21.96 -28.08
CA LEU A 742 21.11 22.02 -26.82
C LEU A 742 20.96 20.60 -26.26
N ARG A 743 21.90 20.18 -25.42
CA ARG A 743 21.75 18.98 -24.60
C ARG A 743 20.55 19.21 -23.69
N PHE A 744 19.61 18.26 -23.71
CA PHE A 744 18.47 18.28 -22.79
C PHE A 744 19.00 18.06 -21.37
N GLU A 745 18.91 19.07 -20.52
CA GLU A 745 19.33 19.01 -19.11
C GLU A 745 18.08 18.96 -18.22
N PRO A 746 17.95 17.95 -17.35
CA PRO A 746 16.85 17.86 -16.39
C PRO A 746 16.81 19.09 -15.46
N GLN A 747 15.61 19.66 -15.29
CA GLN A 747 15.34 20.79 -14.40
C GLN A 747 14.99 20.30 -12.99
N ASP A 748 14.81 21.23 -12.03
CA ASP A 748 14.52 20.90 -10.63
C ASP A 748 13.30 19.99 -10.44
N LEU A 749 12.27 20.14 -11.27
CA LEU A 749 11.15 19.19 -11.35
C LEU A 749 11.13 18.55 -12.73
N HIS A 750 11.64 17.31 -12.79
CA HIS A 750 11.81 16.53 -14.00
C HIS A 750 10.90 15.30 -14.01
N ILE A 751 10.23 15.06 -15.13
CA ILE A 751 9.53 13.80 -15.41
C ILE A 751 10.19 13.11 -16.60
N GLU A 752 10.57 11.86 -16.41
CA GLU A 752 10.98 10.92 -17.45
C GLU A 752 9.88 9.85 -17.63
N MET A 753 9.39 9.67 -18.85
CA MET A 753 8.39 8.67 -19.21
C MET A 753 9.02 7.66 -20.17
N GLY A 754 9.08 6.40 -19.74
CA GLY A 754 9.63 5.30 -20.50
C GLY A 754 8.61 4.19 -20.81
N GLN A 755 9.10 3.10 -21.39
CA GLN A 755 8.30 1.93 -21.71
C GLN A 755 7.66 1.30 -20.46
N GLY A 756 6.41 0.84 -20.62
CA GLY A 756 5.74 -0.08 -19.68
C GLY A 756 4.88 0.56 -18.59
N ILE A 757 4.62 1.87 -18.63
CA ILE A 757 3.74 2.57 -17.67
C ILE A 757 2.32 1.97 -17.69
N THR A 758 1.74 1.73 -16.51
CA THR A 758 0.35 1.28 -16.31
C THR A 758 -0.52 2.34 -15.61
N GLY A 759 -1.82 2.09 -15.52
CA GLY A 759 -2.74 2.93 -14.72
C GLY A 759 -3.16 4.25 -15.38
N ILE A 760 -2.96 4.38 -16.70
CA ILE A 760 -3.20 5.61 -17.47
C ILE A 760 -4.68 6.07 -17.43
N ASN A 761 -5.62 5.17 -17.14
CA ASN A 761 -7.05 5.47 -17.00
C ASN A 761 -7.42 5.85 -15.55
N VAL A 762 -6.81 6.92 -15.04
CA VAL A 762 -7.10 7.41 -13.68
C VAL A 762 -8.54 7.95 -13.63
N VAL A 763 -9.38 7.36 -12.78
CA VAL A 763 -10.81 7.72 -12.67
C VAL A 763 -11.17 8.40 -11.35
N SER A 764 -10.33 8.26 -10.31
CA SER A 764 -10.61 8.87 -9.02
C SER A 764 -10.43 10.39 -9.05
N ALA A 765 -11.31 11.12 -8.36
CA ALA A 765 -11.20 12.57 -8.25
C ALA A 765 -9.89 13.02 -7.57
N GLN A 766 -9.34 12.19 -6.67
CA GLN A 766 -8.04 12.44 -6.04
C GLN A 766 -6.89 12.19 -7.04
N GLY A 767 -6.93 11.09 -7.80
CA GLY A 767 -5.97 10.77 -8.84
C GLY A 767 -5.90 11.82 -9.94
N ILE A 768 -7.05 12.26 -10.45
CA ILE A 768 -7.13 13.31 -11.46
C ILE A 768 -6.54 14.63 -10.93
N ARG A 769 -6.84 15.01 -9.68
CA ARG A 769 -6.26 16.21 -9.03
C ARG A 769 -4.75 16.11 -8.89
N ALA A 770 -4.24 14.97 -8.40
CA ALA A 770 -2.80 14.75 -8.21
C ALA A 770 -2.02 14.75 -9.53
N LEU A 771 -2.56 14.08 -10.57
CA LEU A 771 -2.00 14.09 -11.91
C LEU A 771 -1.96 15.51 -12.48
N ARG A 772 -3.06 16.25 -12.38
CA ARG A 772 -3.14 17.64 -12.86
C ARG A 772 -2.14 18.55 -12.16
N PHE A 773 -2.08 18.48 -10.83
CA PHE A 773 -1.11 19.25 -10.03
C PHE A 773 0.31 18.95 -10.48
N THR A 774 0.66 17.66 -10.57
CA THR A 774 2.02 17.22 -10.96
C THR A 774 2.38 17.75 -12.35
N MET A 775 1.54 17.50 -13.35
CA MET A 775 1.80 17.88 -14.75
C MET A 775 1.90 19.39 -14.97
N ASN A 776 1.10 20.19 -14.25
CA ASN A 776 1.15 21.66 -14.36
C ASN A 776 2.41 22.27 -13.75
N ARG A 777 3.03 21.60 -12.77
CA ARG A 777 4.24 22.06 -12.08
C ARG A 777 5.54 21.69 -12.78
N VAL A 778 5.53 20.69 -13.66
CA VAL A 778 6.73 20.13 -14.32
C VAL A 778 7.54 21.21 -15.01
N LEU A 779 8.86 21.23 -14.81
CA LEU A 779 9.77 22.14 -15.50
C LEU A 779 10.42 21.49 -16.73
N SER A 780 10.67 20.18 -16.69
CA SER A 780 11.22 19.44 -17.82
C SER A 780 10.58 18.06 -17.99
N LEU A 781 10.26 17.72 -19.23
CA LEU A 781 9.62 16.46 -19.61
C LEU A 781 10.48 15.73 -20.65
N HIS A 782 10.81 14.46 -20.39
CA HIS A 782 11.43 13.56 -21.35
C HIS A 782 10.54 12.34 -21.55
N VAL A 783 10.09 12.08 -22.78
CA VAL A 783 9.30 10.90 -23.12
C VAL A 783 10.09 10.09 -24.13
N HIS A 784 10.43 8.84 -23.81
CA HIS A 784 11.26 8.02 -24.70
C HIS A 784 10.88 6.54 -24.74
N ASP A 785 11.11 5.91 -25.88
CA ASP A 785 10.98 4.45 -26.07
C ASP A 785 9.57 3.90 -25.76
N CYS A 786 8.54 4.73 -25.80
CA CYS A 786 7.17 4.33 -25.52
C CYS A 786 6.49 3.73 -26.75
N SER A 787 6.34 2.41 -26.78
CA SER A 787 5.73 1.65 -27.88
C SER A 787 4.21 1.44 -27.77
N SER A 788 3.60 1.73 -26.62
CA SER A 788 2.18 1.50 -26.35
C SER A 788 1.33 2.76 -26.33
N ILE A 789 1.89 3.92 -26.00
CA ILE A 789 1.14 5.17 -25.85
C ILE A 789 0.84 5.81 -27.21
N THR A 790 -0.37 6.36 -27.37
CA THR A 790 -0.79 7.11 -28.56
C THR A 790 -0.72 8.63 -28.35
N THR A 791 -0.63 9.07 -27.09
CA THR A 791 -0.47 10.46 -26.64
C THR A 791 0.27 10.47 -25.30
N THR A 792 0.89 11.58 -24.91
CA THR A 792 1.59 11.69 -23.61
C THR A 792 0.64 11.75 -22.42
N ILE A 793 -0.62 12.20 -22.62
CA ILE A 793 -1.71 12.15 -21.64
C ILE A 793 -3.04 11.85 -22.36
N PRO A 794 -3.84 10.88 -21.89
CA PRO A 794 -5.14 10.54 -22.50
C PRO A 794 -6.09 11.71 -22.64
N ARG A 795 -6.83 11.72 -23.75
CA ARG A 795 -7.88 12.70 -24.04
C ARG A 795 -8.95 12.79 -22.96
N GLU A 796 -9.34 11.66 -22.34
CA GLU A 796 -10.40 11.65 -21.32
C GLU A 796 -10.05 12.47 -20.07
N ILE A 797 -8.77 12.55 -19.71
CA ILE A 797 -8.25 13.33 -18.57
C ILE A 797 -8.22 14.84 -18.89
N VAL A 798 -8.16 15.20 -20.18
CA VAL A 798 -8.15 16.60 -20.66
C VAL A 798 -9.56 17.20 -20.71
N ILE A 799 -10.60 16.37 -20.73
CA ILE A 799 -12.00 16.76 -21.02
C ILE A 799 -12.89 16.86 -19.75
N SER A 800 -12.41 16.47 -18.56
CA SER A 800 -13.25 16.47 -17.34
C SER A 800 -13.83 17.85 -16.99
N THR A 801 -15.09 17.84 -16.53
CA THR A 801 -16.01 18.97 -16.33
C THR A 801 -15.53 20.07 -15.37
N GLU A 802 -15.79 21.32 -15.79
CA GLU A 802 -15.75 22.60 -15.07
C GLU A 802 -14.50 22.94 -14.23
N GLY A 803 -13.64 23.80 -14.82
CA GLY A 803 -12.89 24.81 -14.08
C GLY A 803 -11.36 24.70 -14.08
N ASP A 804 -10.77 23.50 -14.20
CA ASP A 804 -9.35 23.36 -13.83
C ASP A 804 -8.64 22.19 -14.56
N ARG A 805 -7.89 22.51 -15.62
CA ARG A 805 -7.34 21.58 -16.66
C ARG A 805 -5.80 21.44 -16.63
N ILE A 806 -5.24 20.49 -17.39
CA ILE A 806 -3.78 20.36 -17.60
C ILE A 806 -3.31 21.35 -18.67
N THR A 807 -2.55 22.36 -18.25
CA THR A 807 -2.05 23.48 -19.07
C THR A 807 -0.54 23.47 -19.30
N TRP A 808 0.20 22.62 -18.55
CA TRP A 808 1.67 22.58 -18.58
C TRP A 808 2.32 23.95 -18.33
N ARG A 809 1.74 24.72 -17.38
CA ARG A 809 2.06 26.12 -17.12
C ARG A 809 3.55 26.37 -16.91
N ASP A 810 4.23 25.50 -16.15
CA ASP A 810 5.62 25.71 -15.73
C ASP A 810 6.65 24.99 -16.62
N LEU A 811 6.19 24.25 -17.64
CA LEU A 811 7.07 23.46 -18.49
C LEU A 811 8.00 24.36 -19.31
N LYS A 812 9.31 24.16 -19.19
CA LYS A 812 10.36 24.89 -19.93
C LYS A 812 10.98 24.06 -21.05
N CYS A 813 11.24 22.79 -20.80
CA CYS A 813 11.92 21.92 -21.75
C CYS A 813 11.13 20.63 -22.00
N CYS A 814 10.93 20.28 -23.26
CA CYS A 814 10.25 19.05 -23.66
C CYS A 814 11.11 18.29 -24.69
N HIS A 815 11.40 17.02 -24.41
CA HIS A 815 12.08 16.11 -25.33
C HIS A 815 11.25 14.83 -25.53
N VAL A 816 10.95 14.46 -26.77
CA VAL A 816 10.18 13.26 -27.10
C VAL A 816 10.93 12.45 -28.15
N GLU A 817 11.28 11.19 -27.86
CA GLU A 817 12.07 10.38 -28.79
C GLU A 817 11.67 8.92 -28.87
N ARG A 818 11.78 8.29 -30.05
CA ARG A 818 11.57 6.84 -30.23
C ARG A 818 10.21 6.34 -29.73
N CYS A 819 9.13 7.10 -29.97
CA CYS A 819 7.75 6.74 -29.63
C CYS A 819 6.95 6.42 -30.91
N PRO A 820 6.99 5.18 -31.44
CA PRO A 820 6.55 4.90 -32.81
C PRO A 820 5.03 4.92 -33.01
N LYS A 821 4.21 4.69 -31.97
CA LYS A 821 2.73 4.68 -32.06
C LYS A 821 2.06 5.99 -31.69
N LEU A 822 2.84 6.99 -31.30
CA LEU A 822 2.33 8.28 -30.90
C LEU A 822 1.76 9.00 -32.13
N ASP A 823 0.48 9.38 -32.10
CA ASP A 823 -0.22 10.04 -33.21
C ASP A 823 -0.23 11.57 -33.02
N THR A 824 -0.53 12.02 -31.80
CA THR A 824 -0.48 13.43 -31.40
C THR A 824 0.26 13.52 -30.07
N VAL A 825 1.33 14.34 -29.98
CA VAL A 825 2.12 14.44 -28.73
C VAL A 825 1.27 15.05 -27.63
N PHE A 826 0.75 16.26 -27.88
CA PHE A 826 -0.06 17.01 -26.94
C PHE A 826 -1.46 17.28 -27.50
N HIS A 827 -2.48 16.82 -26.78
CA HIS A 827 -3.83 17.29 -26.99
C HIS A 827 -4.04 18.62 -26.27
N THR A 828 -4.14 19.70 -27.04
CA THR A 828 -4.51 21.04 -26.57
C THR A 828 -6.00 21.24 -26.75
N ASN A 829 -6.68 21.75 -25.72
CA ASN A 829 -8.03 22.26 -25.83
C ASN A 829 -7.97 23.78 -25.55
N TYR A 830 -8.11 24.62 -26.57
CA TYR A 830 -7.99 26.10 -26.50
C TYR A 830 -9.19 26.80 -25.83
N ASP A 831 -9.86 26.10 -24.92
CA ASP A 831 -11.04 26.59 -24.22
C ASP A 831 -10.59 27.28 -22.91
N ASN A 832 -10.53 28.62 -22.92
CA ASN A 832 -10.42 29.52 -21.75
C ASN A 832 -9.15 29.47 -20.86
N SER A 833 -8.04 28.82 -21.24
CA SER A 833 -6.79 28.87 -20.44
C SER A 833 -5.50 28.88 -21.27
N SER A 834 -4.55 29.76 -20.93
CA SER A 834 -3.22 29.79 -21.55
C SER A 834 -2.38 28.55 -21.19
N CYS A 835 -1.74 27.95 -22.20
CA CYS A 835 -0.97 26.71 -22.08
C CYS A 835 0.50 26.94 -22.48
N PHE A 836 1.43 26.17 -21.91
CA PHE A 836 2.86 26.20 -22.30
C PHE A 836 3.49 27.61 -22.31
N HIS A 837 3.07 28.49 -21.39
CA HIS A 837 3.56 29.87 -21.31
C HIS A 837 5.09 29.95 -21.17
N ASN A 838 5.65 29.08 -20.33
CA ASN A 838 7.08 29.05 -19.99
C ASN A 838 7.91 28.12 -20.89
N LEU A 839 7.31 27.50 -21.92
CA LEU A 839 8.01 26.53 -22.76
C LEU A 839 9.06 27.24 -23.61
N GLU A 840 10.33 26.90 -23.41
CA GLU A 840 11.47 27.49 -24.12
C GLU A 840 11.97 26.60 -25.26
N THR A 841 12.00 25.28 -25.05
CA THR A 841 12.61 24.34 -26.01
C THR A 841 11.75 23.11 -26.22
N LEU A 842 11.50 22.79 -27.49
CA LEU A 842 10.91 21.52 -27.92
C LEU A 842 11.92 20.73 -28.75
N GLN A 843 12.10 19.46 -28.40
CA GLN A 843 12.85 18.49 -29.19
C GLN A 843 11.98 17.25 -29.45
N ALA A 844 11.87 16.83 -30.71
CA ALA A 844 11.18 15.59 -31.05
C ALA A 844 11.93 14.79 -32.11
N THR A 845 12.20 13.51 -31.83
CA THR A 845 13.02 12.65 -32.69
C THR A 845 12.41 11.27 -32.92
N GLY A 846 12.27 10.83 -34.18
CA GLY A 846 11.86 9.45 -34.48
C GLY A 846 10.40 9.17 -34.15
N LEU A 847 9.51 10.14 -34.34
CA LEU A 847 8.05 9.98 -34.14
C LEU A 847 7.41 9.51 -35.45
N LEU A 848 7.41 8.19 -35.67
CA LEU A 848 7.11 7.61 -36.98
C LEU A 848 5.64 7.79 -37.41
N MET A 849 4.69 7.71 -36.49
CA MET A 849 3.25 7.84 -36.77
C MET A 849 2.66 9.21 -36.44
N ALA A 850 3.44 10.11 -35.82
CA ALA A 850 2.92 11.38 -35.33
C ALA A 850 2.48 12.26 -36.51
N ARG A 851 1.20 12.65 -36.51
CA ARG A 851 0.60 13.54 -37.51
C ARG A 851 0.72 14.99 -37.10
N SER A 852 0.77 15.26 -35.80
CA SER A 852 1.07 16.59 -35.26
C SER A 852 1.76 16.51 -33.91
N ILE A 853 2.50 17.55 -33.56
CA ILE A 853 3.02 17.66 -32.19
C ILE A 853 1.90 18.16 -31.28
N TRP A 854 1.13 19.16 -31.71
CA TRP A 854 -0.05 19.64 -30.98
C TRP A 854 -1.32 19.40 -31.79
N SER A 855 -2.45 19.15 -31.12
CA SER A 855 -3.74 19.02 -31.82
C SER A 855 -4.25 20.38 -32.32
N LYS A 856 -4.88 20.37 -33.50
CA LYS A 856 -5.65 21.49 -34.03
C LYS A 856 -6.99 21.59 -33.27
N ALA A 857 -7.05 22.37 -32.19
CA ALA A 857 -8.31 22.64 -31.48
C ALA A 857 -8.93 23.97 -31.94
N ARG A 858 -10.27 24.03 -31.92
CA ARG A 858 -11.04 25.24 -32.24
C ARG A 858 -11.00 26.17 -31.03
N PRO A 859 -10.43 27.37 -31.16
CA PRO A 859 -10.43 28.39 -30.12
C PRO A 859 -11.85 28.97 -29.98
N TYR A 860 -12.44 28.85 -28.79
CA TYR A 860 -13.77 29.40 -28.52
C TYR A 860 -13.74 30.84 -27.99
N ASN A 861 -12.57 31.42 -27.64
CA ASN A 861 -12.50 32.72 -26.97
C ASN A 861 -11.21 33.54 -27.22
N PHE A 862 -11.31 34.86 -27.07
CA PHE A 862 -10.29 35.88 -27.42
C PHE A 862 -9.22 36.16 -26.34
N ASP A 863 -9.16 35.40 -25.24
CA ASP A 863 -8.35 35.74 -24.04
C ASP A 863 -6.98 35.05 -23.93
N ASP A 864 -6.55 34.20 -24.88
CA ASP A 864 -5.21 33.55 -24.82
C ASP A 864 -4.09 34.47 -25.34
N LEU A 865 -3.44 35.18 -24.40
CA LEU A 865 -2.42 36.19 -24.70
C LEU A 865 -0.96 35.72 -24.59
N ILE A 866 -0.69 34.56 -23.97
CA ILE A 866 0.67 34.20 -23.53
C ILE A 866 1.14 32.78 -23.86
N SER A 867 0.32 31.95 -24.51
CA SER A 867 0.74 30.60 -24.92
C SER A 867 1.95 30.65 -25.86
N PHE A 868 2.96 29.82 -25.58
CA PHE A 868 4.22 29.75 -26.34
C PHE A 868 5.03 31.05 -26.44
N ALA A 869 4.73 32.07 -25.62
CA ALA A 869 5.44 33.36 -25.66
C ALA A 869 6.94 33.24 -25.34
N ALA A 870 7.31 32.25 -24.51
CA ALA A 870 8.70 31.94 -24.15
C ALA A 870 9.41 30.99 -25.13
N LEU A 871 8.75 30.48 -26.18
CA LEU A 871 9.31 29.45 -27.06
C LEU A 871 10.47 30.01 -27.87
N ARG A 872 11.66 29.43 -27.71
CA ARG A 872 12.94 29.85 -28.33
C ARG A 872 13.41 28.91 -29.42
N ALA A 873 13.22 27.60 -29.25
CA ALA A 873 13.75 26.61 -30.19
C ALA A 873 12.78 25.43 -30.44
N ILE A 874 12.64 25.06 -31.70
CA ILE A 874 11.94 23.84 -32.13
C ILE A 874 12.91 22.98 -32.95
N HIS A 875 13.26 21.82 -32.42
CA HIS A 875 14.12 20.83 -33.07
C HIS A 875 13.33 19.56 -33.38
N LEU A 876 13.14 19.26 -34.66
CA LEU A 876 12.42 18.08 -35.14
C LEU A 876 13.31 17.27 -36.06
N HIS A 877 13.34 15.96 -35.82
CA HIS A 877 14.18 15.07 -36.59
C HIS A 877 13.50 13.72 -36.82
N LEU A 878 13.42 13.29 -38.08
CA LEU A 878 12.88 11.96 -38.44
C LEU A 878 11.42 11.75 -37.97
N CYS A 879 10.53 12.68 -38.32
CA CYS A 879 9.08 12.59 -38.06
C CYS A 879 8.33 12.55 -39.40
N PRO A 880 8.36 11.43 -40.14
CA PRO A 880 7.99 11.38 -41.56
C PRO A 880 6.51 11.65 -41.84
N ARG A 881 5.61 11.33 -40.90
CA ARG A 881 4.15 11.50 -41.03
C ARG A 881 3.62 12.84 -40.51
N LEU A 882 4.50 13.69 -39.99
CA LEU A 882 4.14 14.95 -39.35
C LEU A 882 3.58 15.90 -40.40
N GLN A 883 2.32 16.34 -40.25
CA GLN A 883 1.64 17.23 -41.20
C GLN A 883 1.81 18.70 -40.83
N TYR A 884 1.82 19.00 -39.52
CA TYR A 884 2.06 20.32 -38.94
C TYR A 884 2.67 20.21 -37.53
N VAL A 885 3.28 21.31 -37.05
CA VAL A 885 3.92 21.33 -35.73
C VAL A 885 2.95 21.85 -34.67
N LEU A 886 2.69 23.17 -34.62
CA LEU A 886 1.74 23.81 -33.71
C LEU A 886 0.90 24.87 -34.43
N PRO A 887 -0.40 25.03 -34.10
CA PRO A 887 -1.20 26.14 -34.62
C PRO A 887 -0.70 27.51 -34.13
N LEU A 888 -0.99 28.55 -34.90
CA LEU A 888 -0.67 29.93 -34.54
C LEU A 888 -1.39 30.33 -33.23
N PRO A 889 -0.68 30.95 -32.27
CA PRO A 889 -1.30 31.50 -31.08
C PRO A 889 -2.20 32.71 -31.45
N PHE A 890 -3.23 32.98 -30.64
CA PHE A 890 -4.21 34.05 -30.92
C PHE A 890 -3.61 35.44 -31.03
N ASN A 891 -2.69 35.77 -30.12
CA ASN A 891 -1.95 37.04 -30.17
C ASN A 891 -0.91 37.10 -31.31
N SER A 892 -0.94 36.13 -32.24
CA SER A 892 -0.33 36.25 -33.56
C SER A 892 1.19 36.50 -33.53
N THR A 893 1.91 36.18 -32.45
CA THR A 893 3.37 36.42 -32.42
C THR A 893 4.12 35.41 -31.55
N PHE A 894 5.10 34.73 -32.15
CA PHE A 894 6.12 33.97 -31.43
C PHE A 894 7.25 34.89 -31.00
N SER A 895 7.02 35.67 -29.95
CA SER A 895 7.88 36.78 -29.52
C SER A 895 9.32 36.37 -29.16
N SER A 896 9.54 35.11 -28.79
CA SER A 896 10.85 34.61 -28.35
C SER A 896 11.52 33.63 -29.29
N LEU A 897 10.89 33.25 -30.41
CA LEU A 897 11.38 32.16 -31.26
C LEU A 897 12.67 32.56 -31.96
N GLU A 898 13.76 31.83 -31.70
CA GLU A 898 15.09 32.09 -32.24
C GLU A 898 15.51 31.10 -33.33
N THR A 899 15.14 29.82 -33.18
CA THR A 899 15.63 28.74 -34.06
C THR A 899 14.52 27.76 -34.45
N LEU A 900 14.44 27.48 -35.76
CA LEU A 900 13.71 26.32 -36.30
C LEU A 900 14.71 25.35 -36.95
N TYR A 901 14.77 24.14 -36.44
CA TYR A 901 15.60 23.07 -36.97
C TYR A 901 14.71 21.85 -37.28
N ILE A 902 14.42 21.59 -38.54
CA ILE A 902 13.50 20.53 -38.98
C ILE A 902 14.16 19.71 -40.07
N VAL A 903 14.35 18.43 -39.80
CA VAL A 903 15.10 17.51 -40.68
C VAL A 903 14.32 16.21 -40.85
N ARG A 904 14.14 15.77 -42.11
CA ARG A 904 13.49 14.49 -42.47
C ARG A 904 12.05 14.34 -41.95
N CYS A 905 11.24 15.38 -42.13
CA CYS A 905 9.79 15.36 -41.86
C CYS A 905 9.01 15.46 -43.18
N GLY A 906 8.95 14.34 -43.93
CA GLY A 906 8.56 14.32 -45.35
C GLY A 906 7.11 14.76 -45.65
N ASP A 907 6.14 14.43 -44.80
CA ASP A 907 4.72 14.81 -44.98
C ASP A 907 4.40 16.22 -44.45
N LEU A 908 5.39 16.95 -43.92
CA LEU A 908 5.19 18.27 -43.31
C LEU A 908 4.80 19.29 -44.38
N ARG A 909 3.58 19.81 -44.31
CA ARG A 909 3.06 20.78 -45.29
C ARG A 909 3.30 22.22 -44.86
N GLN A 910 3.18 22.46 -43.56
CA GLN A 910 3.40 23.75 -42.93
C GLN A 910 3.78 23.59 -41.46
N VAL A 911 4.62 24.49 -40.93
CA VAL A 911 5.03 24.45 -39.51
C VAL A 911 3.90 25.01 -38.64
N PHE A 912 3.37 26.17 -39.03
CA PHE A 912 2.37 26.93 -38.27
C PHE A 912 1.05 27.12 -39.05
N PRO A 913 0.03 26.25 -38.87
CA PRO A 913 -1.31 26.50 -39.39
C PRO A 913 -2.00 27.69 -38.70
N GLY A 914 -2.73 28.51 -39.48
CA GLY A 914 -3.59 29.58 -38.97
C GLY A 914 -5.07 29.28 -39.18
N GLU A 915 -5.92 29.80 -38.31
CA GLU A 915 -7.37 29.83 -38.53
C GLU A 915 -7.82 31.13 -39.20
N GLU A 916 -8.92 31.12 -39.94
CA GLU A 916 -9.40 32.28 -40.71
C GLU A 916 -9.57 33.54 -39.86
N VAL A 917 -10.04 33.41 -38.61
CA VAL A 917 -10.21 34.52 -37.68
C VAL A 917 -8.86 35.14 -37.32
N ILE A 918 -7.85 34.32 -37.02
CA ILE A 918 -6.49 34.77 -36.69
C ILE A 918 -5.86 35.43 -37.92
N LEU A 919 -6.00 34.82 -39.10
CA LEU A 919 -5.45 35.36 -40.35
C LEU A 919 -6.07 36.71 -40.72
N SER A 920 -7.37 36.90 -40.46
CA SER A 920 -8.08 38.16 -40.66
C SER A 920 -7.59 39.25 -39.69
N ASP A 921 -7.33 38.88 -38.44
CA ASP A 921 -6.74 39.80 -37.44
C ASP A 921 -5.32 40.21 -37.84
N ILE A 922 -4.50 39.25 -38.30
CA ILE A 922 -3.15 39.53 -38.80
C ILE A 922 -3.18 40.52 -39.97
N ALA A 923 -4.09 40.33 -40.92
CA ALA A 923 -4.23 41.20 -42.08
C ALA A 923 -4.61 42.65 -41.71
N THR A 924 -5.27 42.86 -40.57
CA THR A 924 -5.74 44.19 -40.12
C THR A 924 -4.80 44.87 -39.12
N ARG A 925 -4.18 44.10 -38.20
CA ARG A 925 -3.36 44.63 -37.11
C ARG A 925 -1.87 44.72 -37.42
N HIS A 926 -1.37 43.85 -38.30
CA HIS A 926 0.05 43.80 -38.60
C HIS A 926 0.42 44.69 -39.79
N ARG A 927 1.58 45.34 -39.69
CA ARG A 927 2.11 46.17 -40.78
C ARG A 927 2.29 45.32 -42.03
N ASN A 928 1.74 45.78 -43.16
CA ASN A 928 1.74 45.07 -44.45
C ASN A 928 1.05 43.68 -44.42
N GLY A 929 0.24 43.38 -43.39
CA GLY A 929 -0.40 42.07 -43.21
C GLY A 929 0.59 40.92 -42.96
N MET A 930 1.78 41.23 -42.41
CA MET A 930 2.85 40.25 -42.15
C MET A 930 3.03 40.01 -40.65
N LEU A 931 3.02 38.74 -40.26
CA LEU A 931 3.26 38.25 -38.91
C LEU A 931 4.70 38.46 -38.49
N GLU A 932 4.93 39.12 -37.34
CA GLU A 932 6.28 39.42 -36.88
C GLU A 932 6.88 38.28 -36.05
N PHE A 933 8.12 37.92 -36.37
CA PHE A 933 8.97 36.97 -35.66
C PHE A 933 10.23 37.71 -35.18
N PRO A 934 10.13 38.50 -34.08
CA PRO A 934 11.08 39.56 -33.76
C PRO A 934 12.46 39.04 -33.36
N ARG A 935 12.58 37.77 -32.94
CA ARG A 935 13.85 37.16 -32.48
C ARG A 935 14.35 36.01 -33.35
N LEU A 936 13.67 35.71 -34.47
CA LEU A 936 14.02 34.56 -35.30
C LEU A 936 15.35 34.81 -36.02
N LYS A 937 16.37 34.01 -35.67
CA LYS A 937 17.74 34.15 -36.18
C LYS A 937 18.11 33.06 -37.17
N HIS A 938 17.62 31.82 -36.96
CA HIS A 938 18.09 30.67 -37.71
C HIS A 938 16.96 29.76 -38.21
N LEU A 939 17.01 29.45 -39.50
CA LEU A 939 16.14 28.48 -40.17
C LEU A 939 16.97 27.36 -40.78
N TYR A 940 16.80 26.13 -40.31
CA TYR A 940 17.46 24.94 -40.84
C TYR A 940 16.40 23.92 -41.25
N LEU A 941 16.18 23.76 -42.55
CA LEU A 941 15.12 22.93 -43.12
C LEU A 941 15.73 21.95 -44.12
N HIS A 942 15.66 20.65 -43.82
CA HIS A 942 16.27 19.61 -44.68
C HIS A 942 15.31 18.44 -44.89
N ASP A 943 15.24 17.93 -46.12
CA ASP A 943 14.45 16.76 -46.52
C ASP A 943 12.95 16.91 -46.21
N LEU A 944 12.38 18.09 -46.52
CA LEU A 944 10.97 18.43 -46.27
C LEU A 944 10.19 18.53 -47.60
N PHE A 945 10.03 17.39 -48.27
CA PHE A 945 9.54 17.34 -49.67
C PHE A 945 8.12 17.90 -49.85
N SER A 946 7.26 17.77 -48.86
CA SER A 946 5.86 18.26 -48.91
C SER A 946 5.67 19.68 -48.40
N LEU A 947 6.73 20.34 -47.92
CA LEU A 947 6.63 21.67 -47.30
C LEU A 947 6.28 22.71 -48.36
N GLN A 948 5.15 23.40 -48.18
CA GLN A 948 4.67 24.43 -49.10
C GLN A 948 4.96 25.84 -48.55
N GLN A 949 4.79 26.02 -47.24
CA GLN A 949 4.99 27.28 -46.53
C GLN A 949 5.44 27.02 -45.10
N ILE A 950 6.17 27.96 -44.48
CA ILE A 950 6.56 27.83 -43.07
C ILE A 950 5.35 28.16 -42.17
N CYS A 951 4.65 29.24 -42.46
CA CYS A 951 3.51 29.76 -41.71
C CYS A 951 2.36 30.09 -42.69
N GLU A 952 1.12 29.89 -42.26
CA GLU A 952 -0.07 30.26 -43.04
C GLU A 952 -0.17 31.77 -43.27
N ALA A 953 0.27 32.57 -42.29
CA ALA A 953 0.43 34.01 -42.44
C ALA A 953 1.79 34.36 -43.06
N LYS A 954 1.85 35.45 -43.84
CA LYS A 954 3.12 36.01 -44.34
C LYS A 954 4.02 36.36 -43.15
N MET A 955 5.31 36.03 -43.21
CA MET A 955 6.24 36.23 -42.09
C MET A 955 7.15 37.45 -42.31
N PHE A 956 7.44 38.19 -41.24
CA PHE A 956 8.45 39.24 -41.15
C PHE A 956 9.40 38.92 -39.98
N ALA A 957 10.67 38.67 -40.27
CA ALA A 957 11.71 38.27 -39.33
C ALA A 957 12.91 39.23 -39.40
N PRO A 958 12.90 40.34 -38.65
CA PRO A 958 13.91 41.40 -38.77
C PRO A 958 15.33 40.94 -38.39
N GLU A 959 15.46 40.03 -37.43
CA GLU A 959 16.74 39.54 -36.87
C GLU A 959 17.28 38.27 -37.56
N LEU A 960 16.73 37.87 -38.72
CA LEU A 960 17.10 36.62 -39.41
C LEU A 960 18.56 36.61 -39.89
N LYS A 961 19.42 35.76 -39.32
CA LYS A 961 20.86 35.73 -39.66
C LYS A 961 21.20 34.69 -40.71
N ALA A 962 20.66 33.48 -40.58
CA ALA A 962 21.03 32.35 -41.43
C ALA A 962 19.83 31.48 -41.80
N VAL A 963 19.79 31.06 -43.06
CA VAL A 963 18.83 30.11 -43.61
C VAL A 963 19.63 28.99 -44.29
N ARG A 964 19.36 27.73 -43.93
CA ARG A 964 19.86 26.56 -44.67
C ARG A 964 18.67 25.71 -45.11
N ILE A 965 18.56 25.50 -46.40
CA ILE A 965 17.46 24.76 -47.03
C ILE A 965 18.05 23.69 -47.94
N ARG A 966 17.59 22.45 -47.78
CA ARG A 966 17.86 21.36 -48.72
C ARG A 966 16.63 20.50 -48.92
N ASP A 967 16.37 20.11 -50.16
CA ASP A 967 15.29 19.23 -50.58
C ASP A 967 13.87 19.71 -50.18
N CYS A 968 13.68 21.01 -49.97
CA CYS A 968 12.39 21.65 -49.68
C CYS A 968 11.73 22.21 -50.95
N TRP A 969 11.60 21.41 -52.00
CA TRP A 969 11.22 21.86 -53.35
C TRP A 969 9.82 22.48 -53.49
N GLY A 970 8.93 22.27 -52.52
CA GLY A 970 7.59 22.87 -52.49
C GLY A 970 7.56 24.27 -51.89
N LEU A 971 8.59 24.66 -51.12
CA LEU A 971 8.64 25.94 -50.43
C LEU A 971 8.89 27.06 -51.46
N ARG A 972 8.01 28.06 -51.50
CA ARG A 972 8.07 29.16 -52.50
C ARG A 972 8.46 30.51 -51.90
N ARG A 973 8.51 30.64 -50.58
CA ARG A 973 8.60 31.94 -49.90
C ARG A 973 9.47 31.85 -48.65
N LEU A 974 10.31 32.86 -48.45
CA LEU A 974 11.07 33.08 -47.22
C LEU A 974 10.42 34.20 -46.38
N PRO A 975 10.75 34.34 -45.08
CA PRO A 975 10.32 35.50 -44.31
C PRO A 975 10.89 36.80 -44.89
N ALA A 976 10.08 37.86 -44.89
CA ALA A 976 10.57 39.22 -45.12
C ALA A 976 11.54 39.61 -44.01
N THR A 977 12.52 40.47 -44.30
CA THR A 977 13.54 40.94 -43.34
C THR A 977 13.58 42.46 -43.32
N ASP A 978 14.27 43.05 -42.33
CA ASP A 978 14.45 44.50 -42.25
C ASP A 978 15.32 44.99 -43.43
N PRO A 979 14.79 45.84 -44.34
CA PRO A 979 15.57 46.41 -45.43
C PRO A 979 16.62 47.44 -44.96
N HIS A 980 16.56 47.89 -43.70
CA HIS A 980 17.43 48.91 -43.12
C HIS A 980 18.32 48.38 -41.98
N ARG A 981 18.75 47.12 -42.09
CA ARG A 981 19.65 46.49 -41.11
C ARG A 981 20.84 47.38 -40.75
N ARG A 982 20.98 47.65 -39.45
CA ARG A 982 22.03 48.52 -38.89
C ARG A 982 23.45 47.96 -39.06
N ASP A 983 23.59 46.65 -39.27
CA ASP A 983 24.87 45.96 -39.42
C ASP A 983 25.34 45.82 -40.88
N GLY A 984 24.49 46.15 -41.86
CA GLY A 984 24.81 46.03 -43.29
C GLY A 984 24.98 44.59 -43.80
N HIS A 985 24.72 43.57 -42.98
CA HIS A 985 24.91 42.16 -43.34
C HIS A 985 23.64 41.57 -43.98
N LEU A 986 23.82 40.97 -45.16
CA LEU A 986 22.80 40.19 -45.84
C LEU A 986 22.50 38.89 -45.08
N VAL A 987 21.27 38.39 -45.17
CA VAL A 987 20.90 37.09 -44.59
C VAL A 987 21.64 35.99 -45.36
N ALA A 988 22.48 35.20 -44.69
CA ALA A 988 23.19 34.11 -45.35
C ALA A 988 22.21 32.96 -45.68
N VAL A 989 22.09 32.58 -46.95
CA VAL A 989 21.18 31.51 -47.40
C VAL A 989 21.97 30.38 -48.06
N ASP A 990 22.12 29.24 -47.40
CA ASP A 990 22.68 28.02 -48.02
C ASP A 990 21.55 27.19 -48.63
N CYS A 991 21.49 27.08 -49.95
CA CYS A 991 20.37 26.44 -50.65
C CYS A 991 20.71 25.88 -52.02
N GLU A 992 19.81 25.10 -52.63
CA GLU A 992 19.96 24.73 -54.04
C GLU A 992 19.62 25.88 -54.99
N LYS A 993 20.39 26.01 -56.08
CA LYS A 993 20.20 27.06 -57.08
C LYS A 993 18.82 27.00 -57.74
N ASP A 994 18.39 25.81 -58.15
CA ASP A 994 17.08 25.61 -58.80
C ASP A 994 15.92 26.01 -57.88
N TRP A 995 16.05 25.81 -56.57
CA TRP A 995 15.03 26.23 -55.60
C TRP A 995 15.01 27.75 -55.45
N TRP A 996 16.18 28.37 -55.32
CA TRP A 996 16.34 29.83 -55.19
C TRP A 996 15.70 30.60 -56.36
N GLU A 997 15.88 30.12 -57.59
CA GLU A 997 15.32 30.74 -58.80
C GLU A 997 13.78 30.66 -58.88
N ASN A 998 13.15 29.76 -58.11
CA ASN A 998 11.68 29.58 -58.07
C ASN A 998 11.02 30.26 -56.86
N LEU A 999 11.74 31.09 -56.11
CA LEU A 999 11.17 31.86 -55.00
C LEU A 999 10.28 33.02 -55.48
N GLU A 1000 9.17 33.23 -54.79
CA GLU A 1000 8.24 34.33 -55.00
C GLU A 1000 8.59 35.51 -54.10
N TRP A 1001 8.63 36.73 -54.66
CA TRP A 1001 9.02 37.96 -53.95
C TRP A 1001 7.91 39.01 -54.03
N ASP A 1002 7.55 39.63 -52.89
CA ASP A 1002 6.52 40.69 -52.85
C ASP A 1002 7.11 42.09 -53.13
N GLY A 1003 8.45 42.21 -53.18
CA GLY A 1003 9.17 43.44 -53.50
C GLY A 1003 9.92 44.06 -52.33
N LEU A 1004 10.94 44.85 -52.64
CA LEU A 1004 11.84 45.45 -51.64
C LEU A 1004 11.12 46.41 -50.67
N HIS A 1005 10.04 47.06 -51.12
CA HIS A 1005 9.25 48.03 -50.35
C HIS A 1005 8.57 47.43 -49.09
N VAL A 1006 8.40 46.11 -49.04
CA VAL A 1006 7.91 45.37 -47.86
C VAL A 1006 9.00 44.51 -47.21
N GLY A 1007 10.29 44.78 -47.49
CA GLY A 1007 11.40 44.00 -46.94
C GLY A 1007 11.51 42.58 -47.51
N HIS A 1008 10.89 42.30 -48.66
CA HIS A 1008 10.85 40.96 -49.26
C HIS A 1008 11.38 40.98 -50.70
N GLY A 1009 12.70 41.13 -50.84
CA GLY A 1009 13.41 41.09 -52.12
C GLY A 1009 14.73 40.31 -52.04
N PRO A 1010 15.18 39.71 -53.17
CA PRO A 1010 16.35 38.83 -53.20
C PRO A 1010 17.66 39.55 -52.83
N SER A 1011 17.74 40.87 -53.02
CA SER A 1011 18.92 41.68 -52.67
C SER A 1011 19.17 41.81 -51.17
N LEU A 1012 18.25 41.35 -50.31
CA LEU A 1012 18.40 41.34 -48.85
C LEU A 1012 19.05 40.05 -48.33
N PHE A 1013 19.37 39.12 -49.23
CA PHE A 1013 19.87 37.78 -48.92
C PHE A 1013 21.16 37.52 -49.72
N GLU A 1014 22.09 36.78 -49.13
CA GLU A 1014 23.32 36.32 -49.75
C GLU A 1014 23.26 34.81 -49.97
N PRO A 1015 22.83 34.34 -51.17
CA PRO A 1015 22.72 32.93 -51.45
C PRO A 1015 24.10 32.29 -51.67
N ARG A 1016 24.36 31.19 -50.97
CA ARG A 1016 25.44 30.24 -51.21
C ARG A 1016 24.82 28.99 -51.80
N HIS A 1017 25.01 28.79 -53.09
CA HIS A 1017 24.44 27.64 -53.78
C HIS A 1017 25.25 26.38 -53.55
N SER A 1018 24.57 25.28 -53.23
CA SER A 1018 25.21 23.98 -53.23
C SER A 1018 25.63 23.56 -54.64
N ALA A 1019 26.64 22.69 -54.75
CA ALA A 1019 27.07 22.11 -56.02
C ALA A 1019 26.05 21.12 -56.62
N TYR A 1020 24.95 20.87 -55.90
CA TYR A 1020 23.95 19.87 -56.24
C TYR A 1020 22.74 20.50 -56.96
N TYR A 1021 22.32 19.87 -58.06
CA TYR A 1021 21.15 20.25 -58.85
C TYR A 1021 20.03 19.25 -58.66
N LYS A 1022 18.78 19.68 -58.85
CA LYS A 1022 17.61 18.81 -58.71
C LYS A 1022 17.71 17.62 -59.67
N LYS A 1023 18.05 16.43 -59.16
CA LYS A 1023 18.08 15.21 -59.97
C LYS A 1023 16.68 14.99 -60.53
N ARG A 1024 16.56 14.99 -61.87
CA ARG A 1024 15.30 14.74 -62.58
C ARG A 1024 14.83 13.33 -62.22
N LEU A 1025 13.89 13.20 -61.27
CA LEU A 1025 13.26 11.92 -60.97
C LEU A 1025 12.64 11.39 -62.26
N LEU A 1026 13.16 10.28 -62.76
CA LEU A 1026 12.58 9.55 -63.89
C LEU A 1026 11.14 9.19 -63.49
N ARG A 1027 10.16 9.77 -64.19
CA ARG A 1027 8.76 9.37 -64.12
C ARG A 1027 8.65 7.92 -64.58
N THR A 1028 8.78 6.95 -63.67
CA THR A 1028 8.26 5.57 -63.75
C THR A 1028 8.81 4.75 -62.59
N THR A 1029 8.05 4.64 -61.50
CA THR A 1029 7.64 3.35 -60.87
C THR A 1029 6.71 3.64 -59.70
N VAL A 1030 5.50 3.10 -59.82
CA VAL A 1030 4.47 2.96 -58.79
C VAL A 1030 4.76 1.65 -58.03
N LEU A 1031 4.41 1.59 -56.73
CA LEU A 1031 4.61 0.50 -55.74
C LEU A 1031 6.02 0.53 -55.10
N TRP A 1032 6.21 0.63 -53.78
CA TRP A 1032 5.47 0.09 -52.63
C TRP A 1032 5.43 1.06 -51.43
#